data_AF-A0A417C7A8-F1
#
_entry.id   AF-A0A417C7A8-F1
#
_cell.length_a   1.000
_cell.length_b   1.000
_cell.length_c   1.000
_cell.angle_alpha   90.00
_cell.angle_beta   90.00
_cell.angle_gamma   90.00
#
_symmetry.space_group_name_H-M   'P 1'
#
loop_
_entity.id
_entity.type
_entity.pdbx_description
1 polymer ?
#
loop_
_entity_poly.entity_id
_entity_poly.type
_entity_poly.pdbx_seq_one_letter_code
_entity_poly.pdbx_strand_id
1 'polypeptide(L)'
;MEKNKKIIKLCYLQIAFYVVFLTSLLLHFKRGLDHRAFALLIILTLLGCASALTLTDYLKSLIRRSGFDVAGVHDKKSLEEKLLQLQNADDTLDVGVMMFDMNNLKMINDTYGHEEGDVFIQTFASYLTRILTEDSFLARFGGDEFVIVQNHATWNQLEQMNLQLQTMIDTYNQTADHPLSYAVGYELSCKNHYYLIMDLLQMADEKMYQDKQYKKQLQKNGPLAARRSMLAESISTDSLKEKIFTLLNNRSEEKQYAFLMTDVDNFHLINDYWGYEMGTNILNFILKKLELFPQTLFVNRYHSDIFVGIIDITGQDPAVAREKISAYHKQAIREVLESYPLNYMTLNTGVYYLNDTDTPAEEVISHANIARRRAKETSTCVFEYNAELSSTEQKRAETIHSFQNALAKKEFQIYFQPKISGKTQEIASAEVLVRWLREDGTLWFPDSFLPILEETGEIESLDYYVYNAAFQWLVDRRENGLPLLPLSLNVSPVHFRKIDTFTQRITQLLDHYQIPSKYLVFEITETTYIHNIDAVNQMIRFFHDRNIRISMDDFGSGYSSLNSLKDILFDEVKIDKHFLSAGLSEKGKIVLEEMFHLLKRTDKWIVCEGVETKEMVDFLIAEGCDELQGFYYYKPMEQKKFEELIA
;
A
#
# COMPACT_ATOMS: atom_id res chain seq x y z
N MET A 1 29.96 13.18 45.70
CA MET A 1 28.72 14.00 45.65
C MET A 1 28.04 14.18 47.02
N GLU A 2 27.82 13.11 47.80
CA GLU A 2 27.34 13.22 49.21
C GLU A 2 28.12 14.26 50.03
N LYS A 3 29.45 14.29 49.87
CA LYS A 3 30.34 15.22 50.57
C LYS A 3 30.00 16.68 50.24
N ASN A 4 29.69 16.98 48.97
CA ASN A 4 29.31 18.34 48.53
C ASN A 4 27.90 18.72 49.01
N LYS A 5 26.92 17.78 48.98
CA LYS A 5 25.57 17.99 49.54
C LYS A 5 25.62 18.23 51.06
N LYS A 6 26.48 17.49 51.80
CA LYS A 6 26.74 17.70 53.23
C LYS A 6 27.37 19.08 53.49
N ILE A 7 28.32 19.52 52.66
CA ILE A 7 28.94 20.85 52.76
C ILE A 7 27.92 21.98 52.48
N ILE A 8 27.01 21.81 51.51
CA ILE A 8 25.94 22.79 51.27
C ILE A 8 25.00 22.91 52.48
N LYS A 9 24.59 21.78 53.09
CA LYS A 9 23.78 21.80 54.33
C LYS A 9 24.52 22.50 55.48
N LEU A 10 25.83 22.27 55.63
CA LEU A 10 26.68 22.96 56.61
C LEU A 10 26.75 24.48 56.34
N CYS A 11 26.82 24.90 55.08
CA CYS A 11 26.81 26.32 54.72
C CYS A 11 25.49 27.02 55.10
N TYR A 12 24.34 26.35 54.89
CA TYR A 12 23.04 26.90 55.33
C TYR A 12 22.93 27.01 56.85
N LEU A 13 23.41 26.00 57.59
CA LEU A 13 23.51 26.05 59.05
C LEU A 13 24.41 27.20 59.53
N GLN A 14 25.53 27.44 58.84
CA GLN A 14 26.44 28.53 59.15
C GLN A 14 25.83 29.91 58.85
N ILE A 15 25.09 30.06 57.75
CA ILE A 15 24.33 31.30 57.45
C ILE A 15 23.27 31.56 58.51
N ALA A 16 22.48 30.54 58.88
CA ALA A 16 21.48 30.65 59.94
C ALA A 16 22.12 31.08 61.27
N PHE A 17 23.28 30.53 61.62
CA PHE A 17 24.05 30.94 62.79
C PHE A 17 24.46 32.42 62.72
N TYR A 18 25.02 32.90 61.59
CA TYR A 18 25.39 34.30 61.45
C TYR A 18 24.20 35.25 61.48
N VAL A 19 23.04 34.87 60.96
CA VAL A 19 21.80 35.66 61.03
C VAL A 19 21.29 35.76 62.47
N VAL A 20 21.29 34.65 63.22
CA VAL A 20 20.93 34.64 64.66
C VAL A 20 21.94 35.45 65.47
N PHE A 21 23.23 35.36 65.15
CA PHE A 21 24.27 36.12 65.82
C PHE A 21 24.16 37.62 65.52
N LEU A 22 23.90 38.01 64.26
CA LEU A 22 23.69 39.41 63.85
C LEU A 22 22.46 40.02 64.53
N THR A 23 21.35 39.28 64.58
CA THR A 23 20.12 39.73 65.26
C THR A 23 20.36 39.88 66.77
N SER A 24 21.06 38.95 67.42
CA SER A 24 21.47 39.05 68.83
C SER A 24 22.37 40.26 69.09
N LEU A 25 23.32 40.53 68.18
CA LEU A 25 24.23 41.68 68.25
C LEU A 25 23.45 43.00 68.16
N LEU A 26 22.49 43.10 67.23
CA LEU A 26 21.62 44.27 67.06
C LEU A 26 20.71 44.50 68.29
N LEU A 27 20.20 43.43 68.90
CA LEU A 27 19.42 43.51 70.15
C LEU A 27 20.25 43.95 71.36
N HIS A 28 21.54 43.64 71.40
CA HIS A 28 22.45 43.95 72.51
C HIS A 28 23.23 45.27 72.36
N PHE A 29 22.95 46.07 71.31
CA PHE A 29 23.63 47.34 71.01
C PHE A 29 23.68 48.34 72.19
N LYS A 30 22.73 48.24 73.14
CA LYS A 30 22.67 49.13 74.34
C LYS A 30 23.59 48.72 75.52
N ARG A 31 24.36 47.64 75.43
CA ARG A 31 25.14 47.08 76.57
C ARG A 31 26.66 47.33 76.54
N GLY A 32 27.10 48.52 76.13
CA GLY A 32 28.44 49.01 76.45
C GLY A 32 29.62 48.44 75.65
N LEU A 33 29.37 47.85 74.48
CA LEU A 33 30.43 47.55 73.51
C LEU A 33 30.94 48.85 72.87
N ASP A 34 32.25 49.02 72.80
CA ASP A 34 32.89 50.12 72.07
C ASP A 34 32.37 50.15 70.61
N HIS A 35 31.96 51.33 70.13
CA HIS A 35 31.36 51.51 68.81
C HIS A 35 32.23 50.96 67.68
N ARG A 36 33.56 51.05 67.82
CA ARG A 36 34.50 50.48 66.84
C ARG A 36 34.48 48.95 66.84
N ALA A 37 34.44 48.33 68.01
CA ALA A 37 34.37 46.88 68.15
C ALA A 37 33.03 46.32 67.66
N PHE A 38 31.93 47.03 67.93
CA PHE A 38 30.60 46.66 67.45
C PHE A 38 30.48 46.73 65.93
N ALA A 39 30.98 47.82 65.32
CA ALA A 39 31.03 47.95 63.86
C ALA A 39 31.89 46.84 63.22
N LEU A 40 33.03 46.50 63.83
CA LEU A 40 33.91 45.42 63.37
C LEU A 40 33.22 44.05 63.41
N LEU A 41 32.43 43.77 64.46
CA LEU A 41 31.68 42.52 64.60
C LEU A 41 30.54 42.40 63.57
N ILE A 42 29.84 43.50 63.26
CA ILE A 42 28.85 43.52 62.17
C ILE A 42 29.53 43.26 60.83
N ILE A 43 30.66 43.93 60.56
CA ILE A 43 31.39 43.75 59.31
C ILE A 43 31.85 42.29 59.17
N LEU A 44 32.44 41.70 60.22
CA LEU A 44 32.89 40.30 60.22
C LEU A 44 31.75 39.30 60.00
N THR A 45 30.58 39.55 60.57
CA THR A 45 29.41 38.66 60.42
C THR A 45 28.77 38.78 59.05
N LEU A 46 28.67 39.99 58.49
CA LEU A 46 28.26 40.20 57.10
C LEU A 46 29.25 39.58 56.11
N LEU A 47 30.56 39.71 56.37
CA LEU A 47 31.60 39.06 55.56
C LEU A 47 31.50 37.53 55.63
N GLY A 48 31.23 36.98 56.82
CA GLY A 48 30.98 35.56 57.05
C GLY A 48 29.78 35.06 56.25
N CYS A 49 28.64 35.75 56.34
CA CYS A 49 27.44 35.47 55.53
C CYS A 49 27.75 35.52 54.02
N ALA A 50 28.41 36.59 53.56
CA ALA A 50 28.76 36.76 52.16
C ALA A 50 29.66 35.63 51.66
N SER A 51 30.67 35.21 52.45
CA SER A 51 31.56 34.10 52.10
C SER A 51 30.84 32.75 52.04
N ALA A 52 29.89 32.49 52.96
CA ALA A 52 29.11 31.27 52.96
C ALA A 52 28.13 31.23 51.77
N LEU A 53 27.52 32.36 51.41
CA LEU A 53 26.69 32.52 50.22
C LEU A 53 27.49 32.27 48.94
N THR A 54 28.65 32.91 48.78
CA THR A 54 29.49 32.73 47.58
C THR A 54 30.04 31.32 47.47
N LEU A 55 30.40 30.67 48.58
CA LEU A 55 30.80 29.26 48.59
C LEU A 55 29.63 28.34 48.21
N THR A 56 28.43 28.62 48.70
CA THR A 56 27.22 27.85 48.34
C THR A 56 26.90 27.98 46.86
N ASP A 57 26.96 29.19 46.31
CA ASP A 57 26.74 29.44 44.88
C ASP A 57 27.85 28.84 44.02
N TYR A 58 29.10 28.87 44.49
CA TYR A 58 30.23 28.21 43.83
C TYR A 58 30.07 26.68 43.80
N LEU A 59 29.65 26.06 44.90
CA LEU A 59 29.38 24.63 44.96
C LEU A 59 28.18 24.22 44.12
N LYS A 60 27.11 25.02 44.10
CA LYS A 60 25.96 24.83 43.19
C LYS A 60 26.38 24.96 41.73
N SER A 61 27.24 25.94 41.42
CA SER A 61 27.82 26.15 40.09
C SER A 61 28.73 24.98 39.69
N LEU A 62 29.52 24.43 40.60
CA LEU A 62 30.34 23.23 40.37
C LEU A 62 29.50 21.99 40.08
N ILE A 63 28.40 21.78 40.80
CA ILE A 63 27.45 20.69 40.53
C ILE A 63 26.79 20.90 39.16
N ARG A 64 26.34 22.12 38.86
CA ARG A 64 25.74 22.48 37.57
C ARG A 64 26.72 22.39 36.40
N ARG A 65 28.02 22.62 36.64
CA ARG A 65 29.10 22.44 35.66
C ARG A 65 29.57 20.99 35.53
N SER A 66 29.22 20.12 36.46
CA SER A 66 29.60 18.70 36.41
C SER A 66 28.69 17.84 35.52
N GLY A 67 27.63 18.41 34.96
CA GLY A 67 26.71 17.70 34.06
C GLY A 67 25.77 16.73 34.76
N PHE A 68 25.49 16.94 36.05
CA PHE A 68 24.59 16.09 36.85
C PHE A 68 23.38 16.88 37.38
N ASP A 69 22.21 16.25 37.37
CA ASP A 69 20.94 16.78 37.86
C ASP A 69 20.72 16.54 39.38
N VAL A 70 19.64 17.08 39.96
CA VAL A 70 19.22 16.98 41.38
C VAL A 70 19.16 15.52 41.87
N ALA A 71 18.75 14.61 40.97
CA ALA A 71 18.71 13.17 41.19
C ALA A 71 20.12 12.53 41.34
N GLY A 72 21.18 13.23 40.93
CA GLY A 72 22.56 12.74 41.00
C GLY A 72 23.02 11.94 39.78
N VAL A 73 22.26 11.98 38.68
CA VAL A 73 22.54 11.35 37.38
C VAL A 73 22.82 12.42 36.32
N HIS A 74 23.27 12.07 35.13
CA HIS A 74 23.59 13.06 34.10
C HIS A 74 22.38 13.93 33.72
N ASP A 75 22.60 15.20 33.42
CA ASP A 75 21.54 16.11 32.98
C ASP A 75 21.23 15.97 31.48
N LYS A 76 20.11 16.55 31.03
CA LYS A 76 19.70 16.55 29.63
C LYS A 76 20.79 17.04 28.68
N LYS A 77 21.56 18.07 29.09
CA LYS A 77 22.63 18.62 28.26
C LYS A 77 23.77 17.62 28.07
N SER A 78 24.16 16.92 29.14
CA SER A 78 25.17 15.87 29.10
C SER A 78 24.72 14.67 28.26
N LEU A 79 23.42 14.38 28.25
CA LEU A 79 22.83 13.40 27.32
C LEU A 79 22.93 13.88 25.87
N GLU A 80 22.54 15.12 25.56
CA GLU A 80 22.68 15.69 24.21
C GLU A 80 24.12 15.65 23.71
N GLU A 81 25.09 15.97 24.58
CA GLU A 81 26.53 15.86 24.27
C GLU A 81 26.95 14.40 24.01
N LYS A 82 26.46 13.44 24.81
CA LYS A 82 26.74 12.01 24.61
C LYS A 82 26.14 11.47 23.31
N LEU A 83 24.91 11.88 22.99
CA LEU A 83 24.23 11.51 21.75
C LEU A 83 24.97 12.11 20.54
N LEU A 84 25.45 13.35 20.63
CA LEU A 84 26.28 13.97 19.60
C LEU A 84 27.63 13.26 19.44
N GLN A 85 28.24 12.77 20.53
CA GLN A 85 29.46 11.95 20.44
C GLN A 85 29.21 10.62 19.73
N LEU A 86 28.12 9.93 20.08
CA LEU A 86 27.72 8.68 19.42
C LEU A 86 27.35 8.90 17.95
N GLN A 87 26.72 10.04 17.64
CA GLN A 87 26.38 10.43 16.28
C GLN A 87 27.64 10.64 15.42
N ASN A 88 28.73 11.14 16.00
CA ASN A 88 29.99 11.39 15.29
C ASN A 88 30.97 10.19 15.34
N ALA A 89 30.55 9.04 15.88
CA ALA A 89 31.39 7.84 15.94
C ALA A 89 31.40 7.09 14.60
N ASP A 90 32.51 6.42 14.28
CA ASP A 90 32.67 5.64 13.04
C ASP A 90 31.72 4.41 12.98
N ASP A 91 31.28 3.93 14.14
CA ASP A 91 30.40 2.77 14.30
C ASP A 91 29.44 2.96 15.50
N THR A 92 28.17 2.58 15.32
CA THR A 92 27.10 2.64 16.34
C THR A 92 26.36 1.31 16.48
N LEU A 93 26.92 0.21 15.94
CA LEU A 93 26.43 -1.14 16.19
C LEU A 93 26.43 -1.43 17.70
N ASP A 94 25.43 -2.21 18.11
CA ASP A 94 25.28 -2.65 19.49
C ASP A 94 25.09 -1.49 20.49
N VAL A 95 24.62 -0.32 20.06
CA VAL A 95 24.18 0.73 20.99
C VAL A 95 22.71 0.49 21.33
N GLY A 96 22.43 0.25 22.61
CA GLY A 96 21.08 0.12 23.17
C GLY A 96 20.60 1.42 23.81
N VAL A 97 19.34 1.76 23.62
CA VAL A 97 18.68 2.89 24.31
C VAL A 97 17.52 2.35 25.12
N MET A 98 17.46 2.71 26.40
CA MET A 98 16.33 2.43 27.28
C MET A 98 15.77 3.73 27.83
N MET A 99 14.46 3.93 27.69
CA MET A 99 13.75 5.10 28.18
C MET A 99 12.77 4.70 29.26
N PHE A 100 12.72 5.49 30.33
CA PHE A 100 11.92 5.23 31.52
C PHE A 100 11.11 6.47 31.89
N ASP A 101 9.87 6.28 32.29
CA ASP A 101 8.99 7.34 32.78
C ASP A 101 8.36 6.92 34.11
N MET A 102 8.55 7.74 35.14
CA MET A 102 7.98 7.49 36.47
C MET A 102 6.49 7.79 36.51
N ASN A 103 5.69 6.83 36.98
CA ASN A 103 4.26 7.04 37.18
C ASN A 103 3.99 7.81 38.48
N ASN A 104 2.92 8.61 38.48
CA ASN A 104 2.33 9.27 39.65
C ASN A 104 3.20 10.30 40.39
N LEU A 105 4.32 10.75 39.81
CA LEU A 105 5.17 11.78 40.42
C LEU A 105 4.38 13.07 40.73
N LYS A 106 3.50 13.50 39.80
CA LYS A 106 2.63 14.67 40.01
C LYS A 106 1.73 14.52 41.24
N MET A 107 1.13 13.35 41.44
CA MET A 107 0.26 13.08 42.58
C MET A 107 1.04 13.14 43.91
N ILE A 108 2.26 12.60 43.94
CA ILE A 108 3.14 12.68 45.12
C ILE A 108 3.48 14.14 45.43
N ASN A 109 3.87 14.93 44.41
CA ASN A 109 4.16 16.36 44.56
C ASN A 109 2.96 17.16 45.09
N ASP A 110 1.77 16.91 44.51
CA ASP A 110 0.54 17.63 44.88
C ASP A 110 0.05 17.26 46.28
N THR A 111 0.37 16.06 46.78
CA THR A 111 -0.12 15.55 48.07
C THR A 111 0.87 15.79 49.22
N TYR A 112 2.17 15.56 48.98
CA TYR A 112 3.20 15.55 50.02
C TYR A 112 4.26 16.65 49.84
N GLY A 113 4.17 17.42 48.75
CA GLY A 113 5.07 18.52 48.44
C GLY A 113 6.28 18.10 47.60
N HIS A 114 6.93 19.09 47.00
CA HIS A 114 8.04 18.89 46.07
C HIS A 114 9.28 18.26 46.71
N GLU A 115 9.52 18.45 48.02
CA GLU A 115 10.66 17.83 48.70
C GLU A 115 10.53 16.29 48.75
N GLU A 116 9.32 15.77 48.98
CA GLU A 116 9.05 14.33 48.93
C GLU A 116 9.10 13.79 47.50
N GLY A 117 8.65 14.57 46.51
CA GLY A 117 8.85 14.22 45.10
C GLY A 117 10.32 14.12 44.70
N ASP A 118 11.17 15.01 45.20
CA ASP A 118 12.62 14.96 44.97
C ASP A 118 13.25 13.69 45.59
N VAL A 119 12.79 13.28 46.78
CA VAL A 119 13.20 12.00 47.39
C VAL A 119 12.74 10.84 46.52
N PHE A 120 11.51 10.88 46.00
CA PHE A 120 10.96 9.83 45.14
C PHE A 120 11.76 9.65 43.85
N ILE A 121 12.11 10.75 43.18
CA ILE A 121 12.99 10.78 41.99
C ILE A 121 14.38 10.22 42.34
N GLN A 122 14.96 10.67 43.45
CA GLN A 122 16.29 10.21 43.89
C GLN A 122 16.32 8.71 44.19
N THR A 123 15.26 8.18 44.79
CA THR A 123 15.12 6.74 45.05
C THR A 123 15.07 5.96 43.74
N PHE A 124 14.25 6.37 42.77
CA PHE A 124 14.18 5.69 41.46
C PHE A 124 15.52 5.75 40.71
N ALA A 125 16.15 6.92 40.67
CA ALA A 125 17.48 7.08 40.07
C ALA A 125 18.55 6.19 40.72
N SER A 126 18.46 5.97 42.04
CA SER A 126 19.37 5.06 42.75
C SER A 126 19.21 3.60 42.30
N TYR A 127 17.99 3.16 41.97
CA TYR A 127 17.73 1.83 41.44
C TYR A 127 18.20 1.69 39.99
N LEU A 128 17.97 2.71 39.16
CA LEU A 128 18.51 2.75 37.80
C LEU A 128 20.04 2.67 37.82
N THR A 129 20.70 3.32 38.78
CA THR A 129 22.17 3.28 38.91
C THR A 129 22.69 1.86 39.23
N ARG A 130 21.88 1.00 39.85
CA ARG A 130 22.28 -0.36 40.26
C ARG A 130 22.21 -1.39 39.13
N ILE A 131 21.54 -1.08 38.02
CA ILE A 131 21.50 -1.93 36.82
C ILE A 131 22.54 -1.53 35.78
N LEU A 132 23.31 -0.46 36.03
CA LEU A 132 24.32 0.03 35.09
C LEU A 132 25.56 -0.86 35.09
N THR A 133 26.17 -0.98 33.91
CA THR A 133 27.50 -1.55 33.68
C THR A 133 28.49 -0.43 33.39
N GLU A 134 29.77 -0.78 33.17
CA GLU A 134 30.80 0.20 32.79
C GLU A 134 30.54 0.89 31.44
N ASP A 135 29.71 0.27 30.60
CA ASP A 135 29.32 0.74 29.27
C ASP A 135 27.99 1.52 29.27
N SER A 136 27.37 1.73 30.43
CA SER A 136 26.10 2.45 30.55
C SER A 136 26.30 3.95 30.78
N PHE A 137 25.43 4.75 30.19
CA PHE A 137 25.29 6.18 30.44
C PHE A 137 23.86 6.48 30.87
N LEU A 138 23.66 6.87 32.13
CA LEU A 138 22.35 7.20 32.69
C LEU A 138 22.18 8.72 32.81
N ALA A 139 21.12 9.24 32.19
CA ALA A 139 20.74 10.64 32.28
C ALA A 139 19.25 10.80 32.60
N ARG A 140 18.90 11.95 33.17
CA ARG A 140 17.51 12.39 33.32
C ARG A 140 17.18 13.34 32.17
N PHE A 141 16.22 12.93 31.33
CA PHE A 141 15.82 13.67 30.13
C PHE A 141 14.74 14.72 30.44
N GLY A 142 13.85 14.42 31.39
CA GLY A 142 12.70 15.25 31.75
C GLY A 142 12.40 15.26 33.25
N GLY A 143 11.18 15.66 33.62
CA GLY A 143 10.75 15.70 35.03
C GLY A 143 10.68 14.31 35.66
N ASP A 144 10.01 13.38 35.00
CA ASP A 144 9.82 11.99 35.39
C ASP A 144 10.57 11.01 34.46
N GLU A 145 11.29 11.53 33.47
CA GLU A 145 11.87 10.75 32.38
C GLU A 145 13.39 10.55 32.53
N PHE A 146 13.83 9.31 32.35
CA PHE A 146 15.23 8.87 32.40
C PHE A 146 15.60 8.10 31.15
N VAL A 147 16.86 8.21 30.74
CA VAL A 147 17.42 7.53 29.57
C VAL A 147 18.70 6.80 29.99
N ILE A 148 18.81 5.53 29.64
CA ILE A 148 20.06 4.78 29.67
C ILE A 148 20.50 4.55 28.22
N VAL A 149 21.72 4.94 27.90
CA VAL A 149 22.41 4.54 26.68
C VAL A 149 23.45 3.50 27.04
N GLN A 150 23.35 2.31 26.44
CA GLN A 150 24.20 1.17 26.69
C GLN A 150 25.05 0.89 25.45
N ASN A 151 26.37 1.01 25.56
CA ASN A 151 27.25 0.57 24.49
C ASN A 151 27.42 -0.96 24.53
N HIS A 152 27.72 -1.56 23.37
CA HIS A 152 27.98 -3.00 23.21
C HIS A 152 26.85 -3.89 23.76
N ALA A 153 25.61 -3.41 23.65
CA ALA A 153 24.40 -4.04 24.11
C ALA A 153 23.95 -5.20 23.20
N THR A 154 23.25 -6.15 23.80
CA THR A 154 22.41 -7.12 23.08
C THR A 154 20.97 -7.02 23.56
N TRP A 155 20.02 -7.52 22.76
CA TRP A 155 18.60 -7.57 23.15
C TRP A 155 18.37 -8.26 24.49
N ASN A 156 19.02 -9.41 24.69
CA ASN A 156 18.95 -10.15 25.94
C ASN A 156 19.51 -9.34 27.11
N GLN A 157 20.59 -8.58 26.91
CA GLN A 157 21.16 -7.74 27.96
C GLN A 157 20.20 -6.63 28.41
N LEU A 158 19.58 -5.90 27.47
CA LEU A 158 18.62 -4.84 27.80
C LEU A 158 17.39 -5.41 28.52
N GLU A 159 16.91 -6.58 28.10
CA GLU A 159 15.82 -7.29 28.77
C GLU A 159 16.20 -7.72 30.20
N GLN A 160 17.40 -8.27 30.40
CA GLN A 160 17.89 -8.64 31.74
C GLN A 160 18.06 -7.42 32.65
N MET A 161 18.56 -6.30 32.13
CA MET A 161 18.66 -5.04 32.89
C MET A 161 17.28 -4.57 33.37
N ASN A 162 16.25 -4.64 32.51
CA ASN A 162 14.88 -4.31 32.89
C ASN A 162 14.33 -5.29 33.94
N LEU A 163 14.53 -6.60 33.77
CA LEU A 163 14.06 -7.62 34.73
C LEU A 163 14.69 -7.45 36.12
N GLN A 164 15.98 -7.11 36.17
CA GLN A 164 16.69 -6.81 37.41
C GLN A 164 16.11 -5.57 38.10
N LEU A 165 15.84 -4.51 37.34
CA LEU A 165 15.20 -3.30 37.85
C LEU A 165 13.81 -3.59 38.42
N GLN A 166 12.98 -4.34 37.69
CA GLN A 166 11.65 -4.75 38.14
C GLN A 166 11.73 -5.50 39.47
N THR A 167 12.61 -6.50 39.58
CA THR A 167 12.78 -7.31 40.80
C THR A 167 13.17 -6.46 42.01
N MET A 168 14.08 -5.50 41.83
CA MET A 168 14.49 -4.59 42.90
C MET A 168 13.38 -3.64 43.34
N ILE A 169 12.62 -3.11 42.38
CA ILE A 169 11.49 -2.22 42.66
C ILE A 169 10.32 -2.98 43.31
N ASP A 170 10.03 -4.21 42.89
CA ASP A 170 9.02 -5.06 43.51
C ASP A 170 9.37 -5.37 44.97
N THR A 171 10.64 -5.64 45.24
CA THR A 171 11.13 -5.85 46.62
C THR A 171 10.99 -4.59 47.47
N TYR A 172 11.32 -3.41 46.92
CA TYR A 172 11.12 -2.13 47.58
C TYR A 172 9.64 -1.89 47.89
N ASN A 173 8.77 -2.11 46.90
CA ASN A 173 7.33 -1.87 46.99
C ASN A 173 6.62 -2.73 48.03
N GLN A 174 7.19 -3.86 48.47
CA GLN A 174 6.64 -4.68 49.56
C GLN A 174 6.68 -3.97 50.93
N THR A 175 7.59 -3.01 51.10
CA THR A 175 7.85 -2.35 52.39
C THR A 175 7.75 -0.82 52.33
N ALA A 176 7.58 -0.26 51.13
CA ALA A 176 7.53 1.18 50.92
C ALA A 176 6.14 1.75 51.20
N ASP A 177 6.10 2.88 51.92
CA ASP A 177 4.87 3.66 52.11
C ASP A 177 4.32 4.19 50.78
N HIS A 178 5.21 4.42 49.81
CA HIS A 178 4.88 4.88 48.47
C HIS A 178 5.54 3.97 47.42
N PRO A 179 4.77 3.10 46.75
CA PRO A 179 5.33 2.18 45.76
C PRO A 179 5.79 2.93 44.52
N LEU A 180 6.98 2.58 44.04
CA LEU A 180 7.53 3.02 42.77
C LEU A 180 6.86 2.27 41.62
N SER A 181 6.46 3.01 40.60
CA SER A 181 5.95 2.47 39.35
C SER A 181 6.51 3.29 38.20
N TYR A 182 6.84 2.62 37.10
CA TYR A 182 7.43 3.25 35.92
C TYR A 182 6.95 2.56 34.64
N ALA A 183 7.05 3.27 33.52
CA ALA A 183 6.96 2.72 32.18
C ALA A 183 8.37 2.61 31.57
N VAL A 184 8.59 1.63 30.69
CA VAL A 184 9.89 1.41 30.05
C VAL A 184 9.73 1.00 28.59
N GLY A 185 10.59 1.55 27.74
CA GLY A 185 10.77 1.10 26.36
C GLY A 185 12.26 1.03 26.04
N TYR A 186 12.66 0.07 25.23
CA TYR A 186 14.05 -0.08 24.83
C TYR A 186 14.19 -0.59 23.38
N GLU A 187 15.28 -0.18 22.75
CA GLU A 187 15.60 -0.46 21.35
C GLU A 187 17.12 -0.66 21.19
N LEU A 188 17.51 -1.46 20.19
CA LEU A 188 18.91 -1.79 19.91
C LEU A 188 19.30 -1.38 18.49
N SER A 189 20.43 -0.70 18.36
CA SER A 189 21.05 -0.41 17.07
C SER A 189 21.54 -1.69 16.39
N CYS A 190 20.95 -2.05 15.26
CA CYS A 190 21.26 -3.28 14.52
C CYS A 190 22.03 -3.04 13.19
N LYS A 191 22.33 -1.78 12.85
CA LYS A 191 23.09 -1.37 11.65
C LYS A 191 23.93 -0.13 11.96
N ASN A 192 25.05 0.06 11.26
CA ASN A 192 25.78 1.34 11.30
C ASN A 192 25.00 2.42 10.55
N HIS A 193 24.73 3.60 11.15
CA HIS A 193 24.53 4.94 10.52
C HIS A 193 24.03 6.01 11.53
N TYR A 194 24.34 7.28 11.21
CA TYR A 194 24.17 8.54 11.96
C TYR A 194 22.76 8.89 12.51
N TYR A 195 21.67 8.41 11.91
CA TYR A 195 20.28 8.81 12.29
C TYR A 195 19.59 7.82 13.24
N LEU A 196 20.19 6.64 13.43
CA LEU A 196 19.62 5.61 14.29
C LEU A 196 19.52 6.08 15.73
N ILE A 197 20.45 6.87 16.28
CA ILE A 197 20.37 7.20 17.71
C ILE A 197 19.11 8.00 18.10
N MET A 198 18.65 8.91 17.22
CA MET A 198 17.41 9.66 17.44
C MET A 198 16.17 8.80 17.15
N ASP A 199 16.24 7.94 16.13
CA ASP A 199 15.19 6.95 15.85
C ASP A 199 15.06 5.92 16.99
N LEU A 200 16.18 5.49 17.59
CA LEU A 200 16.24 4.57 18.73
C LEU A 200 15.63 5.21 19.97
N LEU A 201 15.90 6.50 20.21
CA LEU A 201 15.24 7.28 21.26
C LEU A 201 13.74 7.38 21.01
N GLN A 202 13.33 7.69 19.78
CA GLN A 202 11.91 7.76 19.42
C GLN A 202 11.22 6.40 19.57
N MET A 203 11.81 5.31 19.08
CA MET A 203 11.26 3.96 19.21
C MET A 203 11.21 3.51 20.67
N ALA A 204 12.23 3.85 21.46
CA ALA A 204 12.22 3.59 22.90
C ALA A 204 11.12 4.40 23.61
N ASP A 205 10.90 5.66 23.23
CA ASP A 205 9.80 6.50 23.73
C ASP A 205 8.43 5.93 23.36
N GLU A 206 8.21 5.57 22.10
CA GLU A 206 6.96 4.97 21.64
C GLU A 206 6.65 3.68 22.40
N LYS A 207 7.63 2.78 22.57
CA LYS A 207 7.48 1.57 23.39
C LYS A 207 7.23 1.86 24.86
N MET A 208 7.88 2.89 25.41
CA MET A 208 7.65 3.34 26.78
C MET A 208 6.22 3.86 26.94
N TYR A 209 5.72 4.64 25.98
CA TYR A 209 4.35 5.14 25.99
C TYR A 209 3.34 4.00 25.88
N GLN A 210 3.60 2.99 25.04
CA GLN A 210 2.80 1.76 24.96
C GLN A 210 2.75 1.02 26.30
N ASP A 211 3.90 0.84 26.97
CA ASP A 211 3.98 0.22 28.30
C ASP A 211 3.23 1.06 29.37
N LYS A 212 3.32 2.39 29.28
CA LYS A 212 2.57 3.33 30.15
C LYS A 212 1.05 3.18 29.97
N GLN A 213 0.59 3.06 28.73
CA GLN A 213 -0.82 2.80 28.42
C GLN A 213 -1.26 1.42 28.92
N TYR A 214 -0.47 0.38 28.65
CA TYR A 214 -0.73 -0.99 29.11
C TYR A 214 -0.87 -1.04 30.64
N LYS A 215 0.06 -0.44 31.39
CA LYS A 215 0.02 -0.38 32.86
C LYS A 215 -1.16 0.44 33.41
N LYS A 216 -1.57 1.53 32.75
CA LYS A 216 -2.79 2.27 33.09
C LYS A 216 -4.06 1.46 32.85
N GLN A 217 -4.10 0.66 31.79
CA GLN A 217 -5.24 -0.23 31.49
C GLN A 217 -5.30 -1.41 32.47
N LEU A 218 -4.15 -1.97 32.86
CA LEU A 218 -4.05 -3.00 33.92
C LEU A 218 -4.64 -2.51 35.25
N GLN A 219 -4.36 -1.27 35.65
CA GLN A 219 -4.90 -0.66 36.87
C GLN A 219 -6.42 -0.43 36.82
N LYS A 220 -7.00 -0.21 35.63
CA LYS A 220 -8.44 0.03 35.46
C LYS A 220 -9.26 -1.25 35.25
N ASN A 221 -8.73 -2.22 34.49
CA ASN A 221 -9.54 -3.33 33.93
C ASN A 221 -8.96 -4.74 34.20
N GLY A 222 -7.84 -4.86 34.94
CA GLY A 222 -7.23 -6.15 35.30
C GLY A 222 -6.44 -6.86 34.17
N PRO A 223 -5.67 -7.93 34.50
CA PRO A 223 -4.67 -8.53 33.62
C PRO A 223 -5.19 -9.18 32.34
N LEU A 224 -6.45 -9.66 32.32
CA LEU A 224 -7.00 -10.35 31.16
C LEU A 224 -7.40 -9.43 30.00
N ALA A 225 -7.67 -8.14 30.27
CA ALA A 225 -8.09 -7.19 29.23
C ALA A 225 -6.88 -6.52 28.54
N ALA A 226 -5.79 -6.29 29.26
CA ALA A 226 -4.61 -5.57 28.76
C ALA A 226 -3.76 -6.43 27.78
N ARG A 227 -3.87 -7.77 27.84
CA ARG A 227 -3.15 -8.70 26.95
C ARG A 227 -3.70 -8.76 25.52
N ARG A 228 -4.80 -8.05 25.22
CA ARG A 228 -5.45 -8.05 23.91
C ARG A 228 -4.82 -7.01 22.97
N SER A 229 -3.77 -7.46 22.27
CA SER A 229 -3.28 -7.05 20.95
C SER A 229 -3.53 -5.59 20.53
N MET A 230 -2.54 -4.71 20.73
CA MET A 230 -2.52 -3.44 19.99
C MET A 230 -2.07 -3.71 18.56
N LEU A 231 -2.85 -3.22 17.61
CA LEU A 231 -2.50 -3.16 16.19
C LEU A 231 -1.36 -2.15 16.02
N ALA A 232 -0.33 -2.49 15.24
CA ALA A 232 0.73 -1.52 14.92
C ALA A 232 0.15 -0.22 14.33
N GLU A 233 0.62 0.92 14.83
CA GLU A 233 0.20 2.24 14.35
C GLU A 233 0.61 2.45 12.90
N SER A 234 -0.24 3.18 12.17
CA SER A 234 0.00 3.48 10.75
C SER A 234 0.93 4.68 10.61
N ILE A 235 1.94 4.58 9.73
CA ILE A 235 2.79 5.73 9.39
C ILE A 235 1.98 6.77 8.60
N SER A 236 2.15 8.05 8.95
CA SER A 236 1.56 9.14 8.18
C SER A 236 2.24 9.28 6.81
N THR A 237 1.49 9.75 5.81
CA THR A 237 2.02 9.98 4.47
C THR A 237 3.21 10.96 4.49
N ASP A 238 3.17 11.99 5.32
CA ASP A 238 4.27 12.97 5.42
C ASP A 238 5.54 12.35 6.03
N SER A 239 5.40 11.54 7.09
CA SER A 239 6.54 10.84 7.69
C SER A 239 7.15 9.82 6.73
N LEU A 240 6.31 9.14 5.93
CA LEU A 240 6.79 8.23 4.90
C LEU A 240 7.59 8.96 3.80
N LYS A 241 7.12 10.13 3.36
CA LYS A 241 7.83 10.97 2.37
C LYS A 241 9.18 11.43 2.90
N GLU A 242 9.23 11.91 4.14
CA GLU A 242 10.48 12.31 4.79
C GLU A 242 11.46 11.15 4.87
N LYS A 243 10.99 9.93 5.22
CA LYS A 243 11.85 8.74 5.24
C LYS A 243 12.37 8.36 3.85
N ILE A 244 11.53 8.40 2.81
CA ILE A 244 11.95 8.14 1.42
C ILE A 244 13.00 9.17 0.99
N PHE A 245 12.72 10.46 1.20
CA PHE A 245 13.62 11.56 0.85
C PHE A 245 14.98 11.44 1.55
N THR A 246 14.98 11.17 2.85
CA THR A 246 16.20 10.98 3.64
C THR A 246 17.02 9.78 3.16
N LEU A 247 16.37 8.67 2.79
CA LEU A 247 17.07 7.49 2.27
C LEU A 247 17.66 7.74 0.88
N LEU A 248 16.96 8.47 0.01
CA LEU A 248 17.45 8.79 -1.33
C LEU A 248 18.60 9.80 -1.32
N ASN A 249 18.54 10.82 -0.47
CA ASN A 249 19.60 11.84 -0.40
C ASN A 249 20.89 11.37 0.29
N ASN A 250 20.78 10.41 1.21
CA ASN A 250 21.94 9.88 1.94
C ASN A 250 22.53 8.61 1.29
N ARG A 251 22.07 8.23 0.09
CA ARG A 251 22.60 7.06 -0.62
C ARG A 251 23.97 7.36 -1.22
N SER A 252 24.90 6.40 -1.12
CA SER A 252 26.09 6.41 -1.97
C SER A 252 25.69 6.05 -3.41
N GLU A 253 26.44 6.52 -4.42
CA GLU A 253 26.12 6.28 -5.85
C GLU A 253 25.94 4.80 -6.21
N GLU A 254 26.54 3.89 -5.44
CA GLU A 254 26.45 2.45 -5.65
C GLU A 254 25.18 1.80 -5.06
N LYS A 255 24.46 2.47 -4.15
CA LYS A 255 23.32 1.86 -3.46
C LYS A 255 22.04 1.92 -4.27
N GLN A 256 21.36 0.78 -4.35
CA GLN A 256 20.08 0.63 -5.04
C GLN A 256 19.00 0.15 -4.07
N TYR A 257 17.84 0.80 -4.12
CA TYR A 257 16.72 0.52 -3.23
C TYR A 257 15.48 0.14 -4.02
N ALA A 258 14.61 -0.66 -3.40
CA ALA A 258 13.26 -0.91 -3.91
C ALA A 258 12.23 -0.55 -2.85
N PHE A 259 11.20 0.18 -3.27
CA PHE A 259 10.03 0.47 -2.47
C PHE A 259 8.96 -0.60 -2.70
N LEU A 260 8.44 -1.16 -1.62
CA LEU A 260 7.45 -2.23 -1.58
C LEU A 260 6.14 -1.69 -1.01
N MET A 261 5.03 -2.07 -1.63
CA MET A 261 3.69 -1.84 -1.08
C MET A 261 2.91 -3.15 -1.11
N THR A 262 2.61 -3.71 0.06
CA THR A 262 2.04 -5.05 0.23
C THR A 262 0.63 -4.97 0.81
N ASP A 263 -0.30 -5.67 0.16
CA ASP A 263 -1.73 -5.82 0.53
C ASP A 263 -1.98 -7.24 1.03
N VAL A 264 -2.86 -7.41 2.02
CA VAL A 264 -3.44 -8.72 2.36
C VAL A 264 -4.76 -8.88 1.63
N ASP A 265 -4.87 -9.87 0.76
CA ASP A 265 -6.07 -10.00 -0.05
C ASP A 265 -7.32 -10.37 0.77
N ASN A 266 -8.45 -9.79 0.39
CA ASN A 266 -9.77 -10.03 0.98
C ASN A 266 -9.78 -10.02 2.52
N PHE A 267 -8.95 -9.19 3.15
CA PHE A 267 -8.75 -9.19 4.60
C PHE A 267 -10.03 -8.88 5.41
N HIS A 268 -10.96 -8.12 4.82
CA HIS A 268 -12.27 -7.88 5.43
C HIS A 268 -13.05 -9.19 5.69
N LEU A 269 -12.95 -10.19 4.80
CA LEU A 269 -13.60 -11.49 4.99
C LEU A 269 -13.02 -12.26 6.19
N ILE A 270 -11.72 -12.09 6.46
CA ILE A 270 -11.06 -12.66 7.64
C ILE A 270 -11.62 -12.01 8.91
N ASN A 271 -11.76 -10.69 8.92
CA ASN A 271 -12.34 -9.96 10.05
C ASN A 271 -13.81 -10.32 10.27
N ASP A 272 -14.60 -10.45 9.20
CA ASP A 272 -16.02 -10.75 9.28
C ASP A 272 -16.27 -12.17 9.82
N TYR A 273 -15.41 -13.13 9.46
CA TYR A 273 -15.57 -14.52 9.87
C TYR A 273 -14.92 -14.83 11.23
N TRP A 274 -13.69 -14.36 11.46
CA TRP A 274 -12.90 -14.70 12.66
C TRP A 274 -12.84 -13.58 13.71
N GLY A 275 -13.37 -12.39 13.39
CA GLY A 275 -13.33 -11.21 14.24
C GLY A 275 -12.05 -10.38 14.09
N TYR A 276 -12.17 -9.10 14.42
CA TYR A 276 -11.07 -8.11 14.33
C TYR A 276 -9.84 -8.44 15.19
N GLU A 277 -9.99 -9.20 16.27
CA GLU A 277 -8.87 -9.65 17.12
C GLU A 277 -7.94 -10.60 16.35
N MET A 278 -8.52 -11.56 15.63
CA MET A 278 -7.78 -12.47 14.77
C MET A 278 -7.07 -11.72 13.66
N GLY A 279 -7.79 -10.82 12.99
CA GLY A 279 -7.21 -9.96 11.97
C GLY A 279 -6.02 -9.15 12.48
N THR A 280 -6.14 -8.55 13.67
CA THR A 280 -5.06 -7.76 14.29
C THR A 280 -3.80 -8.62 14.52
N ASN A 281 -3.96 -9.83 15.03
CA ASN A 281 -2.83 -10.76 15.25
C ASN A 281 -2.14 -11.16 13.94
N ILE A 282 -2.93 -11.41 12.89
CA ILE A 282 -2.42 -11.71 11.55
C ILE A 282 -1.63 -10.52 10.99
N LEU A 283 -2.17 -9.29 11.08
CA LEU A 283 -1.48 -8.10 10.59
C LEU A 283 -0.16 -7.86 11.31
N ASN A 284 -0.14 -8.01 12.64
CA ASN A 284 1.08 -7.89 13.43
C ASN A 284 2.10 -8.98 13.09
N PHE A 285 1.64 -10.21 12.81
CA PHE A 285 2.52 -11.30 12.35
C PHE A 285 3.14 -10.97 10.99
N ILE A 286 2.34 -10.52 10.02
CA ILE A 286 2.81 -10.14 8.69
C ILE A 286 3.82 -9.00 8.79
N LEU A 287 3.50 -7.95 9.55
CA LEU A 287 4.42 -6.84 9.80
C LEU A 287 5.77 -7.36 10.32
N LYS A 288 5.74 -8.26 11.31
CA LYS A 288 6.97 -8.82 11.87
C LYS A 288 7.77 -9.62 10.85
N LYS A 289 7.11 -10.34 9.95
CA LYS A 289 7.79 -11.05 8.86
C LYS A 289 8.44 -10.08 7.89
N LEU A 290 7.75 -9.03 7.49
CA LEU A 290 8.31 -8.00 6.60
C LEU A 290 9.52 -7.29 7.23
N GLU A 291 9.50 -7.03 8.54
CA GLU A 291 10.66 -6.51 9.29
C GLU A 291 11.86 -7.46 9.29
N LEU A 292 11.61 -8.78 9.43
CA LEU A 292 12.65 -9.81 9.50
C LEU A 292 13.22 -10.19 8.13
N PHE A 293 12.72 -9.63 7.04
CA PHE A 293 13.31 -9.85 5.72
C PHE A 293 14.72 -9.23 5.69
N PRO A 294 15.79 -9.98 5.36
CA PRO A 294 17.17 -9.55 5.60
C PRO A 294 17.59 -8.23 4.94
N GLN A 295 16.95 -7.88 3.83
CA GLN A 295 17.25 -6.67 3.05
C GLN A 295 16.40 -5.46 3.48
N THR A 296 15.47 -5.64 4.42
CA THR A 296 14.61 -4.56 4.90
C THR A 296 15.43 -3.47 5.58
N LEU A 297 15.25 -2.24 5.11
CA LEU A 297 15.74 -1.01 5.72
C LEU A 297 14.66 -0.38 6.60
N PHE A 298 13.43 -0.41 6.11
CA PHE A 298 12.28 0.20 6.76
C PHE A 298 11.03 -0.58 6.35
N VAL A 299 10.15 -0.88 7.31
CA VAL A 299 8.80 -1.38 7.05
C VAL A 299 7.87 -0.70 8.05
N ASN A 300 6.68 -0.32 7.60
CA ASN A 300 5.62 0.10 8.50
C ASN A 300 4.24 -0.19 7.87
N ARG A 301 3.21 -0.20 8.71
CA ARG A 301 1.83 -0.24 8.24
C ARG A 301 1.47 1.12 7.67
N TYR A 302 0.88 1.17 6.48
CA TYR A 302 0.48 2.42 5.83
C TYR A 302 -0.96 2.79 6.18
N HIS A 303 -1.91 1.89 5.93
CA HIS A 303 -3.28 1.98 6.43
C HIS A 303 -3.99 0.62 6.27
N SER A 304 -5.00 0.34 7.11
CA SER A 304 -5.81 -0.88 7.03
C SER A 304 -4.96 -2.16 7.00
N ASP A 305 -4.88 -2.83 5.86
CA ASP A 305 -4.22 -4.10 5.55
C ASP A 305 -3.02 -3.90 4.61
N ILE A 306 -2.61 -2.65 4.41
CA ILE A 306 -1.50 -2.26 3.56
C ILE A 306 -0.25 -1.95 4.38
N PHE A 307 0.86 -2.54 3.96
CA PHE A 307 2.20 -2.32 4.48
C PHE A 307 3.08 -1.66 3.42
N VAL A 308 3.98 -0.79 3.85
CA VAL A 308 5.02 -0.20 3.01
C VAL A 308 6.38 -0.62 3.54
N GLY A 309 7.32 -0.83 2.63
CA GLY A 309 8.68 -1.18 2.98
C GLY A 309 9.71 -0.66 1.99
N ILE A 310 10.94 -0.51 2.45
CA ILE A 310 12.09 -0.18 1.62
C ILE A 310 13.15 -1.24 1.87
N ILE A 311 13.66 -1.83 0.79
CA ILE A 311 14.68 -2.86 0.84
C ILE A 311 15.95 -2.42 0.09
N ASP A 312 17.09 -2.92 0.55
CA ASP A 312 18.38 -2.77 -0.10
C ASP A 312 18.61 -3.89 -1.12
N ILE A 313 18.67 -3.50 -2.39
CA ILE A 313 18.91 -4.40 -3.53
C ILE A 313 20.28 -4.16 -4.18
N THR A 314 21.18 -3.44 -3.49
CA THR A 314 22.52 -3.14 -3.99
C THR A 314 23.23 -4.40 -4.48
N GLY A 315 23.74 -4.35 -5.71
CA GLY A 315 24.45 -5.47 -6.35
C GLY A 315 23.56 -6.66 -6.76
N GLN A 316 22.24 -6.51 -6.78
CA GLN A 316 21.30 -7.55 -7.23
C GLN A 316 20.54 -7.11 -8.48
N ASP A 317 20.35 -8.05 -9.40
CA ASP A 317 19.44 -7.88 -10.53
C ASP A 317 17.99 -7.75 -10.01
N PRO A 318 17.20 -6.77 -10.50
CA PRO A 318 15.77 -6.63 -10.21
C PRO A 318 14.98 -7.95 -10.25
N ALA A 319 15.21 -8.79 -11.26
CA ALA A 319 14.49 -10.06 -11.41
C ALA A 319 14.81 -11.02 -10.24
N VAL A 320 16.05 -11.04 -9.77
CA VAL A 320 16.49 -11.86 -8.63
C VAL A 320 15.90 -11.31 -7.32
N ALA A 321 15.87 -9.99 -7.16
CA ALA A 321 15.24 -9.35 -6.00
C ALA A 321 13.75 -9.70 -5.91
N ARG A 322 13.02 -9.61 -7.05
CA ARG A 322 11.62 -10.02 -7.13
C ARG A 322 11.38 -11.46 -6.72
N GLU A 323 12.17 -12.40 -7.24
CA GLU A 323 12.02 -13.83 -6.90
C GLU A 323 12.26 -14.08 -5.41
N LYS A 324 13.24 -13.39 -4.80
CA LYS A 324 13.48 -13.48 -3.35
C LYS A 324 12.30 -12.95 -2.53
N ILE A 325 11.74 -11.80 -2.89
CA ILE A 325 10.55 -11.23 -2.22
C ILE A 325 9.38 -12.22 -2.34
N SER A 326 9.14 -12.73 -3.54
CA SER A 326 8.06 -13.69 -3.82
C SER A 326 8.21 -14.98 -3.00
N ALA A 327 9.43 -15.53 -2.92
CA ALA A 327 9.72 -16.71 -2.11
C ALA A 327 9.50 -16.46 -0.61
N TYR A 328 9.94 -15.30 -0.11
CA TYR A 328 9.77 -14.92 1.29
C TYR A 328 8.31 -14.70 1.66
N HIS A 329 7.53 -14.03 0.80
CA HIS A 329 6.08 -13.87 1.00
C HIS A 329 5.34 -15.20 0.98
N LYS A 330 5.68 -16.11 0.05
CA LYS A 330 5.12 -17.49 0.04
C LYS A 330 5.43 -18.24 1.33
N GLN A 331 6.63 -18.05 1.90
CA GLN A 331 6.97 -18.61 3.19
C GLN A 331 6.14 -17.98 4.31
N ALA A 332 6.03 -16.66 4.38
CA ALA A 332 5.24 -15.96 5.39
C ALA A 332 3.76 -16.40 5.35
N ILE A 333 3.18 -16.55 4.16
CA ILE A 333 1.82 -17.07 3.96
C ILE A 333 1.70 -18.48 4.55
N ARG A 334 2.62 -19.40 4.24
CA ARG A 334 2.57 -20.77 4.78
C ARG A 334 2.59 -20.77 6.30
N GLU A 335 3.47 -19.98 6.91
CA GLU A 335 3.56 -19.90 8.37
C GLU A 335 2.30 -19.32 9.01
N VAL A 336 1.62 -18.38 8.34
CA VAL A 336 0.31 -17.89 8.79
C VAL A 336 -0.76 -18.98 8.68
N LEU A 337 -0.82 -19.72 7.57
CA LEU A 337 -1.78 -20.82 7.39
C LEU A 337 -1.55 -21.97 8.38
N GLU A 338 -0.31 -22.17 8.85
CA GLU A 338 0.02 -23.16 9.89
C GLU A 338 -0.30 -22.65 11.30
N SER A 339 -0.18 -21.35 11.55
CA SER A 339 -0.35 -20.74 12.87
C SER A 339 -1.80 -20.36 13.19
N TYR A 340 -2.63 -20.16 12.15
CA TYR A 340 -4.00 -19.67 12.27
C TYR A 340 -4.97 -20.58 11.49
N PRO A 341 -6.25 -20.68 11.90
CA PRO A 341 -7.24 -21.53 11.25
C PRO A 341 -7.76 -20.92 9.91
N LEU A 342 -6.84 -20.55 9.03
CA LEU A 342 -7.13 -19.97 7.72
C LEU A 342 -6.92 -21.01 6.62
N ASN A 343 -7.84 -21.05 5.66
CA ASN A 343 -7.72 -21.93 4.49
C ASN A 343 -7.09 -21.22 3.28
N TYR A 344 -7.06 -19.88 3.30
CA TYR A 344 -6.53 -19.07 2.23
C TYR A 344 -5.92 -17.79 2.80
N MET A 345 -4.82 -17.36 2.19
CA MET A 345 -4.22 -16.04 2.37
C MET A 345 -3.30 -15.77 1.19
N THR A 346 -3.40 -14.56 0.65
CA THR A 346 -2.51 -14.08 -0.41
C THR A 346 -1.99 -12.71 -0.04
N LEU A 347 -0.71 -12.48 -0.33
CA LEU A 347 -0.06 -11.18 -0.20
C LEU A 347 0.19 -10.66 -1.62
N ASN A 348 -0.29 -9.45 -1.91
CA ASN A 348 -0.09 -8.81 -3.21
C ASN A 348 0.89 -7.66 -3.01
N THR A 349 2.05 -7.70 -3.67
CA THR A 349 3.12 -6.71 -3.49
C THR A 349 3.45 -6.00 -4.79
N GLY A 350 3.39 -4.68 -4.76
CA GLY A 350 3.92 -3.82 -5.81
C GLY A 350 5.35 -3.40 -5.49
N VAL A 351 6.23 -3.47 -6.48
CA VAL A 351 7.65 -3.08 -6.36
C VAL A 351 7.94 -1.89 -7.27
N TYR A 352 8.55 -0.85 -6.73
CA TYR A 352 9.11 0.26 -7.50
C TYR A 352 10.60 0.41 -7.21
N TYR A 353 11.43 0.36 -8.27
CA TYR A 353 12.88 0.49 -8.16
C TYR A 353 13.30 1.96 -8.11
N LEU A 354 13.98 2.34 -7.03
CA LEU A 354 14.42 3.71 -6.77
C LEU A 354 15.73 4.02 -7.49
N ASN A 355 15.66 4.17 -8.81
CA ASN A 355 16.85 4.39 -9.64
C ASN A 355 17.30 5.85 -9.66
N ASP A 356 16.35 6.79 -9.64
CA ASP A 356 16.61 8.24 -9.73
C ASP A 356 16.34 8.94 -8.39
N THR A 357 17.11 9.97 -8.07
CA THR A 357 16.86 10.87 -6.92
C THR A 357 15.79 11.91 -7.23
N ASP A 358 15.51 12.16 -8.51
CA ASP A 358 14.62 13.26 -8.92
C ASP A 358 13.12 12.89 -8.86
N THR A 359 12.78 11.62 -8.65
CA THR A 359 11.38 11.19 -8.55
C THR A 359 10.78 11.60 -7.19
N PRO A 360 9.71 12.41 -7.15
CA PRO A 360 9.05 12.78 -5.90
C PRO A 360 8.55 11.57 -5.12
N ALA A 361 8.58 11.63 -3.79
CA ALA A 361 8.14 10.53 -2.94
C ALA A 361 6.66 10.15 -3.16
N GLU A 362 5.82 11.12 -3.52
CA GLU A 362 4.43 10.90 -3.94
C GLU A 362 4.33 9.96 -5.15
N GLU A 363 5.19 10.16 -6.14
CA GLU A 363 5.22 9.33 -7.35
C GLU A 363 5.72 7.92 -7.02
N VAL A 364 6.74 7.79 -6.16
CA VAL A 364 7.22 6.48 -5.67
C VAL A 364 6.07 5.67 -5.04
N ILE A 365 5.33 6.29 -4.12
CA ILE A 365 4.19 5.65 -3.44
C ILE A 365 3.10 5.31 -4.46
N SER A 366 2.79 6.23 -5.38
CA SER A 366 1.78 6.02 -6.43
C SER A 366 2.13 4.84 -7.35
N HIS A 367 3.35 4.80 -7.87
CA HIS A 367 3.85 3.76 -8.76
C HIS A 367 3.82 2.38 -8.09
N ALA A 368 4.28 2.28 -6.85
CA ALA A 368 4.21 1.03 -6.10
C ALA A 368 2.77 0.58 -5.81
N ASN A 369 1.86 1.52 -5.53
CA ASN A 369 0.44 1.20 -5.35
C ASN A 369 -0.23 0.70 -6.64
N ILE A 370 0.14 1.26 -7.79
CA ILE A 370 -0.33 0.79 -9.10
C ILE A 370 0.15 -0.66 -9.33
N ALA A 371 1.43 -0.93 -9.13
CA ALA A 371 1.97 -2.29 -9.26
C ALA A 371 1.30 -3.28 -8.30
N ARG A 372 1.03 -2.87 -7.05
CA ARG A 372 0.32 -3.68 -6.05
C ARG A 372 -1.11 -4.03 -6.49
N ARG A 373 -1.84 -3.07 -7.05
CA ARG A 373 -3.18 -3.32 -7.59
C ARG A 373 -3.13 -4.31 -8.75
N ARG A 374 -2.14 -4.18 -9.64
CA ARG A 374 -1.95 -5.15 -10.72
C ARG A 374 -1.63 -6.54 -10.20
N ALA A 375 -0.76 -6.66 -9.20
CA ALA A 375 -0.47 -7.92 -8.51
C ALA A 375 -1.74 -8.64 -8.04
N LYS A 376 -2.70 -7.89 -7.49
CA LYS A 376 -4.00 -8.38 -7.03
C LYS A 376 -4.88 -8.87 -8.19
N GLU A 377 -5.00 -8.09 -9.26
CA GLU A 377 -5.81 -8.45 -10.44
C GLU A 377 -5.27 -9.70 -11.16
N THR A 378 -3.95 -9.79 -11.36
CA THR A 378 -3.30 -10.92 -12.04
C THR A 378 -3.06 -12.12 -11.12
N SER A 379 -3.45 -12.04 -9.85
CA SER A 379 -3.17 -13.04 -8.81
C SER A 379 -1.68 -13.41 -8.70
N THR A 380 -0.80 -12.46 -9.02
CA THR A 380 0.65 -12.63 -8.88
C THR A 380 1.11 -12.03 -7.56
N CYS A 381 1.78 -12.82 -6.72
CA CYS A 381 2.28 -12.40 -5.40
C CYS A 381 3.09 -11.09 -5.44
N VAL A 382 3.94 -10.91 -6.46
CA VAL A 382 4.79 -9.73 -6.64
C VAL A 382 4.74 -9.26 -8.09
N PHE A 383 4.48 -7.96 -8.26
CA PHE A 383 4.44 -7.29 -9.56
C PHE A 383 5.33 -6.04 -9.54
N GLU A 384 6.09 -5.82 -10.60
CA GLU A 384 7.02 -4.71 -10.73
C GLU A 384 6.38 -3.58 -11.51
N TYR A 385 6.58 -2.35 -11.04
CA TYR A 385 6.21 -1.19 -11.81
C TYR A 385 7.16 -1.04 -13.01
N ASN A 386 6.58 -0.81 -14.18
CA ASN A 386 7.27 -0.36 -15.38
C ASN A 386 6.53 0.86 -15.97
N ALA A 387 7.20 1.64 -16.82
CA ALA A 387 6.62 2.85 -17.39
C ALA A 387 5.36 2.56 -18.24
N GLU A 388 5.29 1.38 -18.86
CA GLU A 388 4.14 0.93 -19.64
C GLU A 388 2.87 0.77 -18.77
N LEU A 389 3.03 0.33 -17.53
CA LEU A 389 1.95 0.16 -16.55
C LEU A 389 1.25 1.49 -16.21
N SER A 390 2.02 2.57 -15.98
CA SER A 390 1.44 3.89 -15.72
C SER A 390 0.72 4.44 -16.95
N SER A 391 1.28 4.26 -18.14
CA SER A 391 0.60 4.68 -19.37
C SER A 391 -0.74 3.95 -19.55
N THR A 392 -0.83 2.69 -19.11
CA THR A 392 -2.06 1.89 -19.18
C THR A 392 -3.11 2.36 -18.17
N GLU A 393 -2.70 2.60 -16.91
CA GLU A 393 -3.62 3.13 -15.88
C GLU A 393 -4.07 4.55 -16.16
N GLN A 394 -3.18 5.39 -16.72
CA GLN A 394 -3.56 6.73 -17.17
C GLN A 394 -4.58 6.65 -18.31
N LYS A 395 -4.37 5.80 -19.32
CA LYS A 395 -5.37 5.54 -20.37
C LYS A 395 -6.69 5.03 -19.80
N ARG A 396 -6.66 4.19 -18.76
CA ARG A 396 -7.85 3.71 -18.05
C ARG A 396 -8.61 4.87 -17.40
N ALA A 397 -7.92 5.72 -16.65
CA ALA A 397 -8.51 6.89 -16.03
C ALA A 397 -9.08 7.87 -17.08
N GLU A 398 -8.32 8.15 -18.14
CA GLU A 398 -8.75 9.00 -19.25
C GLU A 398 -9.99 8.43 -19.94
N THR A 399 -10.04 7.11 -20.20
CA THR A 399 -11.20 6.42 -20.78
C THR A 399 -12.43 6.66 -19.92
N ILE A 400 -12.36 6.36 -18.62
CA ILE A 400 -13.49 6.47 -17.69
C ILE A 400 -14.00 7.91 -17.58
N HIS A 401 -13.09 8.88 -17.42
CA HIS A 401 -13.48 10.27 -17.21
C HIS A 401 -13.94 10.99 -18.48
N SER A 402 -13.44 10.59 -19.66
CA SER A 402 -13.80 11.24 -20.92
C SER A 402 -14.95 10.56 -21.66
N PHE A 403 -15.30 9.30 -21.34
CA PHE A 403 -16.28 8.49 -22.09
C PHE A 403 -17.62 9.21 -22.33
N GLN A 404 -18.29 9.69 -21.27
CA GLN A 404 -19.61 10.31 -21.39
C GLN A 404 -19.57 11.59 -22.26
N ASN A 405 -18.52 12.41 -22.08
CA ASN A 405 -18.32 13.61 -22.89
C ASN A 405 -18.01 13.27 -24.36
N ALA A 406 -17.17 12.25 -24.58
CA ALA A 406 -16.81 11.78 -25.93
C ALA A 406 -18.01 11.21 -26.69
N LEU A 407 -18.89 10.48 -25.99
CA LEU A 407 -20.14 9.98 -26.54
C LEU A 407 -21.06 11.13 -26.98
N ALA A 408 -21.21 12.15 -26.13
CA ALA A 408 -22.01 13.34 -26.44
C ALA A 408 -21.43 14.17 -27.62
N LYS A 409 -20.10 14.23 -27.74
CA LYS A 409 -19.39 14.92 -28.83
C LYS A 409 -19.30 14.10 -30.13
N LYS A 410 -19.84 12.88 -30.16
CA LYS A 410 -19.75 11.97 -31.32
C LYS A 410 -18.30 11.65 -31.73
N GLU A 411 -17.40 11.52 -30.76
CA GLU A 411 -16.01 11.10 -30.99
C GLU A 411 -15.90 9.62 -31.39
N PHE A 412 -16.90 8.81 -31.03
CA PHE A 412 -17.00 7.43 -31.48
C PHE A 412 -17.54 7.36 -32.91
N GLN A 413 -16.79 6.70 -33.79
CA GLN A 413 -17.12 6.52 -35.19
C GLN A 413 -17.23 5.03 -35.53
N ILE A 414 -18.18 4.70 -36.41
CA ILE A 414 -18.30 3.35 -36.95
C ILE A 414 -17.39 3.19 -38.18
N TYR A 415 -16.67 2.08 -38.20
CA TYR A 415 -15.87 1.60 -39.31
C TYR A 415 -16.50 0.30 -39.82
N PHE A 416 -16.26 -0.01 -41.09
CA PHE A 416 -16.78 -1.21 -41.71
C PHE A 416 -15.61 -2.10 -42.14
N GLN A 417 -15.71 -3.39 -41.82
CA GLN A 417 -14.85 -4.40 -42.40
C GLN A 417 -15.67 -5.29 -43.34
N PRO A 418 -15.43 -5.22 -44.67
CA PRO A 418 -16.18 -6.05 -45.63
C PRO A 418 -15.90 -7.54 -45.44
N LYS A 419 -16.96 -8.36 -45.53
CA LYS A 419 -16.90 -9.81 -45.64
C LYS A 419 -17.19 -10.23 -47.09
N ILE A 420 -16.32 -11.05 -47.66
CA ILE A 420 -16.35 -11.44 -49.09
C ILE A 420 -16.96 -12.82 -49.24
N SER A 421 -17.89 -13.00 -50.17
CA SER A 421 -18.46 -14.31 -50.45
C SER A 421 -17.39 -15.27 -50.98
N GLY A 422 -17.27 -16.45 -50.37
CA GLY A 422 -16.42 -17.52 -50.88
C GLY A 422 -16.84 -17.98 -52.29
N LYS A 423 -18.13 -17.84 -52.64
CA LYS A 423 -18.68 -18.29 -53.94
C LYS A 423 -18.53 -17.25 -55.04
N THR A 424 -18.96 -16.01 -54.80
CA THR A 424 -18.98 -14.97 -55.83
C THR A 424 -17.72 -14.12 -55.86
N GLN A 425 -16.92 -14.14 -54.79
CA GLN A 425 -15.78 -13.23 -54.59
C GLN A 425 -16.18 -11.74 -54.57
N GLU A 426 -17.44 -11.45 -54.26
CA GLU A 426 -17.97 -10.10 -54.09
C GLU A 426 -18.28 -9.81 -52.61
N ILE A 427 -18.43 -8.53 -52.24
CA ILE A 427 -18.81 -8.12 -50.88
C ILE A 427 -20.22 -8.62 -50.57
N ALA A 428 -20.34 -9.50 -49.57
CA ALA A 428 -21.60 -10.13 -49.18
C ALA A 428 -22.23 -9.45 -47.95
N SER A 429 -21.40 -9.05 -47.00
CA SER A 429 -21.81 -8.41 -45.75
C SER A 429 -20.68 -7.52 -45.22
N ALA A 430 -20.89 -6.82 -44.10
CA ALA A 430 -19.83 -6.10 -43.41
C ALA A 430 -19.97 -6.20 -41.90
N GLU A 431 -18.84 -6.26 -41.20
CA GLU A 431 -18.79 -6.11 -39.75
C GLU A 431 -18.66 -4.62 -39.38
N VAL A 432 -19.44 -4.19 -38.40
CA VAL A 432 -19.39 -2.83 -37.86
C VAL A 432 -18.48 -2.80 -36.65
N LEU A 433 -17.42 -2.01 -36.76
CA LEU A 433 -16.38 -1.89 -35.76
C LEU A 433 -16.33 -0.46 -35.23
N VAL A 434 -16.28 -0.30 -33.91
CA VAL A 434 -16.15 1.02 -33.30
C VAL A 434 -14.69 1.50 -33.30
N ARG A 435 -14.48 2.79 -33.52
CA ARG A 435 -13.20 3.48 -33.30
C ARG A 435 -13.44 4.76 -32.53
N TRP A 436 -12.51 5.14 -31.67
CA TRP A 436 -12.61 6.37 -30.90
C TRP A 436 -11.63 7.40 -31.47
N LEU A 437 -12.16 8.40 -32.16
CA LEU A 437 -11.39 9.51 -32.73
C LEU A 437 -11.40 10.68 -31.74
N ARG A 438 -10.26 10.92 -31.10
CA ARG A 438 -10.07 11.99 -30.12
C ARG A 438 -10.03 13.36 -30.80
N GLU A 439 -10.31 14.42 -30.03
CA GLU A 439 -10.30 15.81 -30.53
C GLU A 439 -8.94 16.25 -31.10
N ASP A 440 -7.84 15.67 -30.60
CA ASP A 440 -6.48 15.92 -31.08
C ASP A 440 -6.15 15.17 -32.41
N GLY A 441 -7.10 14.39 -32.93
CA GLY A 441 -6.95 13.59 -34.14
C GLY A 441 -6.40 12.17 -33.91
N THR A 442 -6.14 11.78 -32.66
CA THR A 442 -5.61 10.45 -32.33
C THR A 442 -6.71 9.39 -32.43
N LEU A 443 -6.42 8.27 -33.11
CA LEU A 443 -7.35 7.16 -33.27
C LEU A 443 -7.06 6.04 -32.26
N TRP A 444 -8.02 5.74 -31.40
CA TRP A 444 -7.95 4.65 -30.42
C TRP A 444 -8.74 3.43 -30.92
N PHE A 445 -8.16 2.25 -30.74
CA PHE A 445 -8.70 0.96 -31.17
C PHE A 445 -9.47 0.27 -30.04
N PRO A 446 -10.48 -0.57 -30.35
CA PRO A 446 -11.32 -1.26 -29.37
C PRO A 446 -10.55 -1.91 -28.21
N ASP A 447 -9.46 -2.63 -28.49
CA ASP A 447 -8.64 -3.32 -27.49
C ASP A 447 -8.11 -2.41 -26.37
N SER A 448 -7.99 -1.11 -26.66
CA SER A 448 -7.50 -0.12 -25.69
C SER A 448 -8.56 0.39 -24.71
N PHE A 449 -9.86 0.30 -25.04
CA PHE A 449 -10.93 0.91 -24.25
C PHE A 449 -12.13 -0.01 -23.96
N LEU A 450 -12.45 -0.99 -24.83
CA LEU A 450 -13.58 -1.90 -24.61
C LEU A 450 -13.48 -2.67 -23.28
N PRO A 451 -12.33 -3.29 -22.91
CA PRO A 451 -12.23 -4.01 -21.64
C PRO A 451 -12.56 -3.13 -20.42
N ILE A 452 -12.17 -1.85 -20.47
CA ILE A 452 -12.42 -0.88 -19.40
C ILE A 452 -13.92 -0.54 -19.31
N LEU A 453 -14.59 -0.40 -20.46
CA LEU A 453 -16.02 -0.13 -20.52
C LEU A 453 -16.87 -1.35 -20.11
N GLU A 454 -16.39 -2.57 -20.36
CA GLU A 454 -17.03 -3.80 -19.89
C GLU A 454 -17.02 -3.92 -18.38
N GLU A 455 -15.88 -3.64 -17.74
CA GLU A 455 -15.73 -3.67 -16.28
C GLU A 455 -16.60 -2.62 -15.59
N THR A 456 -16.65 -1.41 -16.15
CA THR A 456 -17.47 -0.30 -15.60
C THR A 456 -18.96 -0.43 -15.93
N GLY A 457 -19.31 -1.27 -16.91
CA GLY A 457 -20.68 -1.44 -17.41
C GLY A 457 -21.12 -0.34 -18.39
N GLU A 458 -20.28 0.65 -18.66
CA GLU A 458 -20.55 1.76 -19.58
C GLU A 458 -20.60 1.31 -21.05
N ILE A 459 -20.10 0.10 -21.35
CA ILE A 459 -20.17 -0.48 -22.70
C ILE A 459 -21.61 -0.61 -23.20
N GLU A 460 -22.59 -0.75 -22.30
CA GLU A 460 -24.01 -0.76 -22.67
C GLU A 460 -24.39 0.49 -23.48
N SER A 461 -23.94 1.67 -23.02
CA SER A 461 -24.21 2.95 -23.67
C SER A 461 -23.51 3.05 -25.04
N LEU A 462 -22.30 2.48 -25.14
CA LEU A 462 -21.54 2.46 -26.39
C LEU A 462 -22.20 1.55 -27.43
N ASP A 463 -22.64 0.36 -27.03
CA ASP A 463 -23.32 -0.59 -27.93
C ASP A 463 -24.57 0.04 -28.54
N TYR A 464 -25.43 0.66 -27.72
CA TYR A 464 -26.61 1.35 -28.25
C TYR A 464 -26.23 2.52 -29.16
N TYR A 465 -25.15 3.26 -28.87
CA TYR A 465 -24.67 4.30 -29.77
C TYR A 465 -24.27 3.72 -31.14
N VAL A 466 -23.54 2.60 -31.15
CA VAL A 466 -23.13 1.89 -32.37
C VAL A 466 -24.35 1.33 -33.12
N TYR A 467 -25.32 0.74 -32.43
CA TYR A 467 -26.55 0.24 -33.04
C TYR A 467 -27.35 1.35 -33.71
N ASN A 468 -27.54 2.49 -33.03
CA ASN A 468 -28.21 3.64 -33.62
C ASN A 468 -27.49 4.15 -34.87
N ALA A 469 -26.15 4.22 -34.85
CA ALA A 469 -25.36 4.65 -36.01
C ALA A 469 -25.46 3.66 -37.19
N ALA A 470 -25.35 2.36 -36.94
CA ALA A 470 -25.48 1.32 -37.96
C ALA A 470 -26.90 1.27 -38.55
N PHE A 471 -27.91 1.44 -37.70
CA PHE A 471 -29.31 1.44 -38.12
C PHE A 471 -29.64 2.68 -38.95
N GLN A 472 -29.16 3.85 -38.51
CA GLN A 472 -29.27 5.08 -39.30
C GLN A 472 -28.62 4.91 -40.67
N TRP A 473 -27.44 4.29 -40.74
CA TRP A 473 -26.75 4.04 -42.02
C TRP A 473 -27.56 3.16 -42.98
N LEU A 474 -28.21 2.10 -42.47
CA LEU A 474 -29.10 1.26 -43.27
C LEU A 474 -30.34 2.03 -43.76
N VAL A 475 -30.90 2.89 -42.92
CA VAL A 475 -32.02 3.77 -43.30
C VAL A 475 -31.57 4.74 -44.40
N ASP A 476 -30.43 5.38 -44.26
CA ASP A 476 -29.91 6.33 -45.26
C ASP A 476 -29.72 5.64 -46.61
N ARG A 477 -29.22 4.39 -46.65
CA ARG A 477 -29.14 3.63 -47.91
C ARG A 477 -30.52 3.30 -48.48
N ARG A 478 -31.47 2.89 -47.65
CA ARG A 478 -32.85 2.57 -48.07
C ARG A 478 -33.51 3.80 -48.71
N GLU A 479 -33.45 4.95 -48.05
CA GLU A 479 -34.06 6.20 -48.52
C GLU A 479 -33.41 6.73 -49.81
N ASN A 480 -32.11 6.47 -50.00
CA ASN A 480 -31.39 6.82 -51.23
C ASN A 480 -31.56 5.77 -52.35
N GLY A 481 -32.35 4.71 -52.15
CA GLY A 481 -32.58 3.66 -53.14
C GLY A 481 -31.37 2.77 -53.42
N LEU A 482 -30.39 2.76 -52.51
CA LEU A 482 -29.18 1.95 -52.62
C LEU A 482 -29.42 0.52 -52.10
N PRO A 483 -28.68 -0.49 -52.60
CA PRO A 483 -28.81 -1.86 -52.12
C PRO A 483 -28.43 -1.93 -50.63
N LEU A 484 -29.27 -2.61 -49.86
CA LEU A 484 -29.03 -2.90 -48.45
C LEU A 484 -28.08 -4.09 -48.32
N LEU A 485 -27.12 -3.95 -47.41
CA LEU A 485 -26.10 -4.95 -47.11
C LEU A 485 -26.30 -5.45 -45.67
N PRO A 486 -26.19 -6.77 -45.41
CA PRO A 486 -26.20 -7.28 -44.04
C PRO A 486 -25.04 -6.71 -43.21
N LEU A 487 -25.33 -6.29 -41.99
CA LEU A 487 -24.37 -5.77 -41.02
C LEU A 487 -24.24 -6.70 -39.83
N SER A 488 -23.00 -6.96 -39.44
CA SER A 488 -22.68 -7.73 -38.23
C SER A 488 -22.30 -6.79 -37.09
N LEU A 489 -22.94 -6.95 -35.94
CA LEU A 489 -22.86 -6.06 -34.79
C LEU A 489 -22.48 -6.86 -33.54
N ASN A 490 -21.42 -6.45 -32.87
CA ASN A 490 -20.96 -7.07 -31.63
C ASN A 490 -21.95 -6.84 -30.47
N VAL A 491 -22.13 -7.86 -29.63
CA VAL A 491 -22.96 -7.82 -28.41
C VAL A 491 -22.11 -8.12 -27.18
N SER A 492 -21.95 -7.13 -26.32
CA SER A 492 -21.12 -7.28 -25.13
C SER A 492 -21.74 -8.14 -24.03
N PRO A 493 -20.92 -8.80 -23.18
CA PRO A 493 -21.38 -9.71 -22.13
C PRO A 493 -22.37 -9.09 -21.11
N VAL A 494 -22.34 -7.76 -20.96
CA VAL A 494 -23.16 -7.03 -19.98
C VAL A 494 -24.67 -7.19 -20.24
N HIS A 495 -25.09 -7.32 -21.50
CA HIS A 495 -26.51 -7.41 -21.88
C HIS A 495 -27.16 -8.71 -21.41
N PHE A 496 -26.39 -9.79 -21.25
CA PHE A 496 -26.88 -11.10 -20.81
C PHE A 496 -27.27 -11.12 -19.33
N ARG A 497 -26.85 -10.13 -18.55
CA ARG A 497 -27.34 -9.95 -17.16
C ARG A 497 -28.78 -9.45 -17.11
N LYS A 498 -29.28 -8.80 -18.17
CA LYS A 498 -30.60 -8.15 -18.26
C LYS A 498 -31.23 -8.34 -19.65
N ILE A 499 -31.43 -9.60 -20.04
CA ILE A 499 -31.88 -10.00 -21.38
C ILE A 499 -33.21 -9.35 -21.77
N ASP A 500 -34.17 -9.28 -20.84
CA ASP A 500 -35.48 -8.69 -21.11
C ASP A 500 -35.37 -7.21 -21.50
N THR A 501 -34.50 -6.46 -20.83
CA THR A 501 -34.26 -5.04 -21.14
C THR A 501 -33.59 -4.89 -22.51
N PHE A 502 -32.60 -5.73 -22.81
CA PHE A 502 -31.88 -5.71 -24.08
C PHE A 502 -32.81 -6.02 -25.26
N THR A 503 -33.54 -7.14 -25.18
CA THR A 503 -34.49 -7.58 -26.22
C THR A 503 -35.61 -6.56 -26.45
N GLN A 504 -36.12 -5.92 -25.40
CA GLN A 504 -37.10 -4.83 -25.52
C GLN A 504 -36.50 -3.59 -26.21
N ARG A 505 -35.30 -3.16 -25.82
CA ARG A 505 -34.64 -2.01 -26.46
C ARG A 505 -34.32 -2.26 -27.94
N ILE A 506 -33.81 -3.43 -28.29
CA ILE A 506 -33.58 -3.79 -29.69
C ILE A 506 -34.90 -3.78 -30.48
N THR A 507 -35.99 -4.29 -29.90
CA THR A 507 -37.32 -4.22 -30.55
C THR A 507 -37.74 -2.76 -30.79
N GLN A 508 -37.58 -1.89 -29.80
CA GLN A 508 -37.89 -0.46 -29.95
C GLN A 508 -37.05 0.21 -31.04
N LEU A 509 -35.77 -0.13 -31.14
CA LEU A 509 -34.89 0.39 -32.20
C LEU A 509 -35.33 -0.09 -33.58
N LEU A 510 -35.65 -1.38 -33.72
CA LEU A 510 -36.16 -1.94 -34.98
C LEU A 510 -37.46 -1.27 -35.42
N ASP A 511 -38.39 -1.06 -34.48
CA ASP A 511 -39.67 -0.39 -34.74
C ASP A 511 -39.45 1.09 -35.13
N HIS A 512 -38.50 1.77 -34.49
CA HIS A 512 -38.18 3.16 -34.76
C HIS A 512 -37.59 3.38 -36.16
N TYR A 513 -36.58 2.58 -36.54
CA TYR A 513 -35.88 2.72 -37.82
C TYR A 513 -36.56 1.96 -38.98
N GLN A 514 -37.49 1.05 -38.67
CA GLN A 514 -38.22 0.21 -39.63
C GLN A 514 -37.29 -0.60 -40.53
N ILE A 515 -36.19 -1.12 -39.98
CA ILE A 515 -35.18 -1.86 -40.73
C ILE A 515 -35.63 -3.32 -40.88
N PRO A 516 -35.53 -3.93 -42.08
CA PRO A 516 -35.76 -5.35 -42.23
C PRO A 516 -34.71 -6.13 -41.43
N SER A 517 -35.17 -6.84 -40.40
CA SER A 517 -34.34 -7.60 -39.45
C SER A 517 -33.36 -8.59 -40.09
N LYS A 518 -33.67 -9.10 -41.29
CA LYS A 518 -32.81 -10.00 -42.07
C LYS A 518 -31.41 -9.45 -42.40
N TYR A 519 -31.24 -8.13 -42.35
CA TYR A 519 -29.95 -7.48 -42.60
C TYR A 519 -29.11 -7.33 -41.33
N LEU A 520 -29.57 -7.83 -40.19
CA LEU A 520 -28.84 -7.75 -38.94
C LEU A 520 -28.32 -9.12 -38.54
N VAL A 521 -27.05 -9.15 -38.19
CA VAL A 521 -26.37 -10.27 -37.56
C VAL A 521 -25.79 -9.77 -36.24
N PHE A 522 -26.15 -10.40 -35.13
CA PHE A 522 -25.52 -10.10 -33.85
C PHE A 522 -24.41 -11.10 -33.56
N GLU A 523 -23.21 -10.61 -33.26
CA GLU A 523 -22.03 -11.41 -32.97
C GLU A 523 -21.85 -11.53 -31.45
N ILE A 524 -21.65 -12.75 -30.97
CA ILE A 524 -21.46 -13.08 -29.55
C ILE A 524 -20.22 -13.94 -29.43
N THR A 525 -19.28 -13.53 -28.59
CA THR A 525 -18.03 -14.28 -28.37
C THR A 525 -18.28 -15.65 -27.75
N GLU A 526 -17.46 -16.64 -28.11
CA GLU A 526 -17.53 -18.01 -27.57
C GLU A 526 -17.50 -18.04 -26.03
N THR A 527 -16.65 -17.21 -25.42
CA THR A 527 -16.51 -17.13 -23.95
C THR A 527 -17.81 -16.67 -23.29
N THR A 528 -18.51 -15.70 -23.89
CA THR A 528 -19.81 -15.23 -23.39
C THR A 528 -20.85 -16.33 -23.43
N TYR A 529 -20.87 -17.12 -24.50
CA TYR A 529 -21.76 -18.27 -24.65
C TYR A 529 -21.51 -19.34 -23.59
N ILE A 530 -20.26 -19.78 -23.42
CA ILE A 530 -19.91 -20.87 -22.48
C ILE A 530 -20.29 -20.51 -21.04
N HIS A 531 -20.10 -19.25 -20.64
CA HIS A 531 -20.45 -18.82 -19.28
C HIS A 531 -21.95 -18.58 -19.06
N ASN A 532 -22.76 -18.42 -20.12
CA ASN A 532 -24.17 -18.02 -20.02
C ASN A 532 -25.08 -18.78 -21.02
N ILE A 533 -24.90 -20.10 -21.16
CA ILE A 533 -25.58 -20.92 -22.19
C ILE A 533 -27.12 -20.72 -22.20
N ASP A 534 -27.78 -20.84 -21.05
CA ASP A 534 -29.24 -20.77 -20.97
C ASP A 534 -29.77 -19.38 -21.36
N ALA A 535 -29.10 -18.33 -20.85
CA ALA A 535 -29.41 -16.93 -21.13
C ALA A 535 -29.26 -16.61 -22.63
N VAL A 536 -28.12 -17.00 -23.21
CA VAL A 536 -27.83 -16.77 -24.62
C VAL A 536 -28.83 -17.53 -25.50
N ASN A 537 -29.16 -18.78 -25.16
CA ASN A 537 -30.14 -19.57 -25.91
C ASN A 537 -31.56 -18.98 -25.86
N GLN A 538 -31.98 -18.37 -24.75
CA GLN A 538 -33.26 -17.63 -24.68
C GLN A 538 -33.25 -16.42 -25.62
N MET A 539 -32.16 -15.67 -25.64
CA MET A 539 -31.99 -14.51 -26.51
C MET A 539 -31.97 -14.90 -27.99
N ILE A 540 -31.25 -15.97 -28.35
CA ILE A 540 -31.19 -16.48 -29.73
C ILE A 540 -32.61 -16.81 -30.23
N ARG A 541 -33.40 -17.53 -29.42
CA ARG A 541 -34.79 -17.85 -29.78
C ARG A 541 -35.64 -16.60 -30.00
N PHE A 542 -35.51 -15.60 -29.13
CA PHE A 542 -36.23 -14.32 -29.26
C PHE A 542 -35.91 -13.59 -30.57
N PHE A 543 -34.64 -13.63 -30.99
CA PHE A 543 -34.17 -12.99 -32.22
C PHE A 543 -34.51 -13.81 -33.48
N HIS A 544 -34.50 -15.13 -33.40
CA HIS A 544 -34.93 -16.02 -34.49
C HIS A 544 -36.41 -15.81 -34.83
N ASP A 545 -37.28 -15.64 -33.82
CA ASP A 545 -38.70 -15.31 -34.04
C ASP A 545 -38.90 -14.00 -34.81
N ARG A 546 -37.86 -13.16 -34.88
CA ARG A 546 -37.84 -11.87 -35.60
C ARG A 546 -36.97 -11.91 -36.85
N ASN A 547 -36.47 -13.08 -37.27
CA ASN A 547 -35.62 -13.24 -38.45
C ASN A 547 -34.31 -12.43 -38.38
N ILE A 548 -33.72 -12.32 -37.19
CA ILE A 548 -32.38 -11.77 -36.95
C ILE A 548 -31.43 -12.95 -36.78
N ARG A 549 -30.30 -12.92 -37.49
CA ARG A 549 -29.29 -13.98 -37.41
C ARG A 549 -28.34 -13.75 -36.24
N ILE A 550 -27.86 -14.83 -35.64
CA ILE A 550 -26.86 -14.78 -34.57
C ILE A 550 -25.59 -15.51 -35.00
N SER A 551 -24.46 -14.86 -34.81
CA SER A 551 -23.13 -15.36 -35.13
C SER A 551 -22.32 -15.61 -33.88
N MET A 552 -21.63 -16.74 -33.83
CA MET A 552 -20.68 -17.07 -32.77
C MET A 552 -19.29 -16.56 -33.20
N ASP A 553 -18.75 -15.64 -32.41
CA ASP A 553 -17.47 -15.00 -32.68
C ASP A 553 -16.30 -15.67 -31.93
N ASP A 554 -15.08 -15.49 -32.45
CA ASP A 554 -13.82 -16.01 -31.92
C ASP A 554 -13.80 -17.54 -31.68
N PHE A 555 -14.50 -18.32 -32.51
CA PHE A 555 -14.63 -19.76 -32.30
C PHE A 555 -13.28 -20.48 -32.37
N GLY A 556 -12.92 -21.15 -31.27
CA GLY A 556 -11.71 -21.96 -31.13
C GLY A 556 -10.49 -21.23 -30.56
N SER A 557 -10.65 -19.98 -30.13
CA SER A 557 -9.65 -19.24 -29.34
C SER A 557 -9.59 -19.67 -27.86
N GLY A 558 -10.66 -20.32 -27.36
CA GLY A 558 -10.82 -20.73 -25.96
C GLY A 558 -10.90 -22.24 -25.71
N TYR A 559 -11.49 -22.64 -24.58
CA TYR A 559 -11.77 -24.05 -24.25
C TYR A 559 -13.00 -24.55 -25.02
N SER A 560 -12.87 -24.76 -26.33
CA SER A 560 -13.96 -25.29 -27.14
C SER A 560 -14.24 -26.74 -26.75
N SER A 561 -15.29 -26.96 -25.97
CA SER A 561 -15.83 -28.30 -25.78
C SER A 561 -16.68 -28.64 -26.99
N LEU A 562 -16.34 -29.70 -27.73
CA LEU A 562 -17.20 -30.25 -28.79
C LEU A 562 -18.63 -30.56 -28.29
N ASN A 563 -18.83 -30.71 -26.98
CA ASN A 563 -20.16 -30.82 -26.39
C ASN A 563 -21.00 -29.55 -26.58
N SER A 564 -20.39 -28.37 -26.55
CA SER A 564 -21.08 -27.09 -26.73
C SER A 564 -21.66 -26.96 -28.13
N LEU A 565 -20.95 -27.48 -29.16
CA LEU A 565 -21.37 -27.48 -30.57
C LEU A 565 -22.68 -28.23 -30.82
N LYS A 566 -23.00 -29.23 -30.00
CA LYS A 566 -24.18 -30.09 -30.17
C LYS A 566 -25.49 -29.30 -30.09
N ASP A 567 -25.53 -28.28 -29.23
CA ASP A 567 -26.74 -27.51 -28.90
C ASP A 567 -26.65 -26.05 -29.38
N ILE A 568 -25.73 -25.74 -30.31
CA ILE A 568 -25.56 -24.40 -30.87
C ILE A 568 -26.79 -24.00 -31.68
N LEU A 569 -27.52 -23.01 -31.16
CA LEU A 569 -28.64 -22.37 -31.86
C LEU A 569 -28.20 -21.28 -32.85
N PHE A 570 -26.92 -20.93 -32.89
CA PHE A 570 -26.37 -19.90 -33.79
C PHE A 570 -26.56 -20.26 -35.27
N ASP A 571 -26.74 -19.25 -36.12
CA ASP A 571 -26.86 -19.43 -37.58
C ASP A 571 -25.48 -19.39 -38.26
N GLU A 572 -24.56 -18.62 -37.69
CA GLU A 572 -23.23 -18.34 -38.22
C GLU A 572 -22.14 -18.67 -37.20
N VAL A 573 -21.00 -19.17 -37.67
CA VAL A 573 -19.80 -19.41 -36.85
C VAL A 573 -18.60 -18.75 -37.52
N LYS A 574 -17.95 -17.84 -36.80
CA LYS A 574 -16.72 -17.15 -37.20
C LYS A 574 -15.51 -17.90 -36.65
N ILE A 575 -14.73 -18.47 -37.55
CA ILE A 575 -13.48 -19.17 -37.22
C ILE A 575 -12.39 -18.13 -37.01
N ASP A 576 -11.81 -18.16 -35.81
CA ASP A 576 -10.81 -17.21 -35.36
C ASP A 576 -9.49 -17.31 -36.17
N LYS A 577 -8.79 -16.18 -36.27
CA LYS A 577 -7.53 -16.06 -37.02
C LYS A 577 -6.41 -16.99 -36.51
N HIS A 578 -6.44 -17.46 -35.27
CA HIS A 578 -5.37 -18.30 -34.73
C HIS A 578 -5.27 -19.66 -35.43
N PHE A 579 -6.35 -20.13 -36.07
CA PHE A 579 -6.29 -21.31 -36.95
C PHE A 579 -5.51 -21.06 -38.24
N LEU A 580 -5.32 -19.78 -38.63
CA LEU A 580 -4.63 -19.36 -39.84
C LEU A 580 -3.24 -18.74 -39.58
N SER A 581 -2.99 -18.19 -38.37
CA SER A 581 -1.85 -17.31 -38.06
C SER A 581 -0.46 -17.96 -38.04
N ALA A 582 -0.37 -19.31 -38.07
CA ALA A 582 0.91 -20.04 -38.13
C ALA A 582 1.32 -20.43 -39.58
N GLY A 583 0.60 -19.94 -40.58
CA GLY A 583 0.58 -20.53 -41.91
C GLY A 583 -0.24 -21.83 -41.91
N LEU A 584 -0.74 -22.23 -43.08
CA LEU A 584 -1.50 -23.47 -43.25
C LEU A 584 -0.60 -24.71 -43.09
N SER A 585 -0.18 -25.00 -41.85
CA SER A 585 0.48 -26.25 -41.50
C SER A 585 -0.42 -27.43 -41.89
N GLU A 586 0.19 -28.56 -42.24
CA GLU A 586 -0.56 -29.76 -42.65
C GLU A 586 -1.55 -30.21 -41.57
N LYS A 587 -1.18 -30.09 -40.28
CA LYS A 587 -2.07 -30.36 -39.15
C LYS A 587 -3.21 -29.34 -39.04
N GLY A 588 -2.93 -28.05 -39.26
CA GLY A 588 -3.94 -27.00 -39.24
C GLY A 588 -5.01 -27.19 -40.32
N LYS A 589 -4.60 -27.60 -41.53
CA LYS A 589 -5.52 -27.95 -42.61
C LYS A 589 -6.47 -29.07 -42.23
N ILE A 590 -5.94 -30.18 -41.70
CA ILE A 590 -6.76 -31.34 -41.28
C ILE A 590 -7.79 -30.94 -40.23
N VAL A 591 -7.40 -30.11 -39.25
CA VAL A 591 -8.35 -29.65 -38.21
C VAL A 591 -9.43 -28.75 -38.82
N LEU A 592 -9.06 -27.82 -39.70
CA LEU A 592 -10.02 -26.95 -40.38
C LEU A 592 -10.98 -27.75 -41.28
N GLU A 593 -10.49 -28.73 -42.04
CA GLU A 593 -11.30 -29.63 -42.89
C GLU A 593 -12.38 -30.35 -42.06
N GLU A 594 -12.01 -30.93 -40.92
CA GLU A 594 -12.96 -31.61 -40.03
C GLU A 594 -13.96 -30.64 -39.38
N MET A 595 -13.52 -29.44 -39.01
CA MET A 595 -14.40 -28.38 -38.49
C MET A 595 -15.42 -27.94 -39.54
N PHE A 596 -14.98 -27.68 -40.77
CA PHE A 596 -15.85 -27.32 -41.89
C PHE A 596 -16.88 -28.41 -42.16
N HIS A 597 -16.44 -29.67 -42.16
CA HIS A 597 -17.34 -30.80 -42.35
C HIS A 597 -18.41 -30.90 -41.25
N LEU A 598 -18.05 -30.65 -39.98
CA LEU A 598 -19.00 -30.63 -38.87
C LEU A 598 -20.00 -29.47 -38.98
N LEU A 599 -19.51 -28.25 -39.23
CA LEU A 599 -20.33 -27.04 -39.29
C LEU A 599 -21.33 -27.10 -40.46
N LYS A 600 -20.89 -27.58 -41.64
CA LYS A 600 -21.79 -27.79 -42.79
C LYS A 600 -22.86 -28.83 -42.53
N ARG A 601 -22.50 -29.94 -41.87
CA ARG A 601 -23.48 -30.99 -41.51
C ARG A 601 -24.49 -30.54 -40.46
N THR A 602 -24.19 -29.47 -39.73
CA THR A 602 -25.08 -28.84 -38.75
C THR A 602 -25.76 -27.58 -39.30
N ASP A 603 -25.70 -27.37 -40.62
CA ASP A 603 -26.36 -26.28 -41.36
C ASP A 603 -25.96 -24.89 -40.83
N LYS A 604 -24.67 -24.71 -40.54
CA LYS A 604 -24.11 -23.43 -40.09
C LYS A 604 -23.45 -22.67 -41.23
N TRP A 605 -23.66 -21.36 -41.26
CA TRP A 605 -22.93 -20.43 -42.13
C TRP A 605 -21.52 -20.23 -41.60
N ILE A 606 -20.50 -20.42 -42.44
CA ILE A 606 -19.10 -20.38 -42.01
C ILE A 606 -18.44 -19.09 -42.48
N VAL A 607 -17.89 -18.34 -41.53
CA VAL A 607 -17.05 -17.17 -41.78
C VAL A 607 -15.64 -17.47 -41.31
N CYS A 608 -14.62 -17.16 -42.10
CA CYS A 608 -13.23 -17.25 -41.65
C CYS A 608 -12.60 -15.87 -41.53
N GLU A 609 -12.01 -15.61 -40.36
CA GLU A 609 -11.34 -14.35 -40.07
C GLU A 609 -9.81 -14.43 -40.21
N GLY A 610 -9.16 -13.27 -40.40
CA GLY A 610 -7.70 -13.20 -40.46
C GLY A 610 -7.11 -13.78 -41.74
N VAL A 611 -7.84 -13.74 -42.85
CA VAL A 611 -7.34 -14.20 -44.15
C VAL A 611 -6.34 -13.18 -44.72
N GLU A 612 -5.06 -13.56 -44.79
CA GLU A 612 -3.96 -12.66 -45.17
C GLU A 612 -3.27 -13.04 -46.49
N THR A 613 -3.35 -14.31 -46.92
CA THR A 613 -2.66 -14.79 -48.13
C THR A 613 -3.62 -15.40 -49.14
N LYS A 614 -3.22 -15.38 -50.41
CA LYS A 614 -3.98 -16.04 -51.48
C LYS A 614 -4.10 -17.54 -51.27
N GLU A 615 -3.07 -18.18 -50.73
CA GLU A 615 -3.08 -19.62 -50.42
C GLU A 615 -4.18 -19.98 -49.39
N MET A 616 -4.42 -19.09 -48.42
CA MET A 616 -5.52 -19.23 -47.46
C MET A 616 -6.87 -19.08 -48.14
N VAL A 617 -7.03 -18.06 -48.99
CA VAL A 617 -8.25 -17.86 -49.77
C VAL A 617 -8.58 -19.09 -50.60
N ASP A 618 -7.61 -19.56 -51.40
CA ASP A 618 -7.81 -20.69 -52.32
C ASP A 618 -8.19 -21.98 -51.55
N PHE A 619 -7.56 -22.23 -50.40
CA PHE A 619 -7.90 -23.36 -49.52
C PHE A 619 -9.31 -23.23 -48.94
N LEU A 620 -9.65 -22.08 -48.35
CA LEU A 620 -10.95 -21.88 -47.69
C LEU A 620 -12.11 -21.92 -48.70
N ILE A 621 -11.91 -21.44 -49.93
CA ILE A 621 -12.90 -21.56 -51.01
C ILE A 621 -13.06 -23.03 -51.41
N ALA A 622 -11.97 -23.78 -51.54
CA ALA A 622 -12.03 -25.21 -51.89
C ALA A 622 -12.78 -26.03 -50.84
N GLU A 623 -12.54 -25.74 -49.55
CA GLU A 623 -13.27 -26.32 -48.43
C GLU A 623 -14.72 -25.81 -48.34
N GLY A 624 -15.06 -24.78 -49.12
CA GLY A 624 -16.39 -24.21 -49.30
C GLY A 624 -16.84 -23.31 -48.15
N CYS A 625 -15.98 -22.39 -47.74
CA CYS A 625 -16.30 -21.31 -46.81
C CYS A 625 -17.37 -20.39 -47.43
N ASP A 626 -18.31 -19.91 -46.63
CA ASP A 626 -19.39 -19.05 -47.13
C ASP A 626 -18.94 -17.58 -47.23
N GLU A 627 -18.24 -17.08 -46.21
CA GLU A 627 -17.67 -15.72 -46.19
C GLU A 627 -16.23 -15.67 -45.66
N LEU A 628 -15.43 -14.77 -46.22
CA LEU A 628 -14.02 -14.57 -45.92
C LEU A 628 -13.80 -13.13 -45.45
N GLN A 629 -13.10 -12.96 -44.33
CA GLN A 629 -12.77 -11.66 -43.77
C GLN A 629 -11.27 -11.61 -43.43
N GLY A 630 -10.57 -10.58 -43.91
CA GLY A 630 -9.15 -10.43 -43.61
C GLY A 630 -8.43 -9.40 -44.46
N PHE A 631 -7.18 -9.13 -44.09
CA PHE A 631 -6.38 -8.06 -44.70
C PHE A 631 -5.92 -8.36 -46.12
N TYR A 632 -6.04 -9.61 -46.58
CA TYR A 632 -5.87 -9.93 -48.00
C TYR A 632 -6.83 -9.13 -48.88
N TYR A 633 -8.08 -8.97 -48.44
CA TYR A 633 -9.10 -8.19 -49.15
C TYR A 633 -9.11 -6.75 -48.67
N TYR A 634 -9.57 -6.53 -47.43
CA TYR A 634 -9.84 -5.19 -46.91
C TYR A 634 -9.53 -5.11 -45.42
N LYS A 635 -8.88 -4.01 -45.04
CA LYS A 635 -8.79 -3.59 -43.62
C LYS A 635 -10.07 -2.86 -43.23
N PRO A 636 -10.41 -2.81 -41.92
CA PRO A 636 -11.45 -1.91 -41.43
C PRO A 636 -11.28 -0.50 -41.99
N MET A 637 -12.33 0.06 -42.55
CA MET A 637 -12.29 1.36 -43.23
C MET A 637 -13.41 2.29 -42.77
N GLU A 638 -13.17 3.58 -42.92
CA GLU A 638 -14.16 4.62 -42.62
C GLU A 638 -15.41 4.46 -43.48
N GLN A 639 -16.56 4.83 -42.93
CA GLN A 639 -17.86 4.77 -43.61
C GLN A 639 -17.82 5.31 -45.06
N LYS A 640 -17.22 6.48 -45.28
CA LYS A 640 -17.16 7.09 -46.63
C LYS A 640 -16.40 6.22 -47.64
N LYS A 641 -15.24 5.67 -47.24
CA LYS A 641 -14.43 4.79 -48.10
C LYS A 641 -15.16 3.49 -48.39
N PHE A 642 -15.91 2.99 -47.40
CA PHE A 642 -16.73 1.80 -47.59
C PHE A 642 -17.88 2.06 -48.56
N GLU A 643 -18.57 3.19 -48.44
CA GLU A 643 -19.64 3.59 -49.36
C GLU A 643 -19.16 3.73 -50.80
N GLU A 644 -17.96 4.30 -51.02
CA GLU A 644 -17.32 4.38 -52.34
C GLU A 644 -16.98 3.00 -52.93
N LEU A 645 -16.69 2.02 -52.08
CA LEU A 645 -16.34 0.66 -52.50
C LEU A 645 -17.56 -0.17 -52.94
N ILE A 646 -18.72 0.09 -52.36
CA ILE A 646 -19.98 -0.64 -52.62
C ILE A 646 -20.98 0.15 -53.48
N ALA A 647 -20.56 1.30 -54.01
CA ALA A 647 -21.29 2.09 -55.00
C ALA A 647 -21.09 1.52 -56.40
#